data_AF-A0A3A0D105-F1
#
_entry.id   AF-A0A3A0D105-F1
#
_cell.length_a   1.000
_cell.length_b   1.000
_cell.length_c   1.000
_cell.angle_alpha   90.00
_cell.angle_beta   90.00
_cell.angle_gamma   90.00
#
_symmetry.space_group_name_H-M   'P 1'
#
loop_
_entity.id
_entity.type
_entity.pdbx_description
1 polymer ?
#
loop_
_entity_poly.entity_id
_entity_poly.type
_entity_poly.pdbx_seq_one_letter_code
_entity_poly.pdbx_strand_id
1 'polypeptide(L)'
;MTRYRRVRARWCAAVLILPAFAAIASAQNRIAPWPLPGTYRPTVEERSTLPADIVQQVRQPALDLNAILAEDDKLAEEGGAPRYAIPRPVQLSPRTDGLWEQLDADTLLWRLRITVEDAVSINLGFSRFVMPEGGRLMLYSFDMRHVLRPYTHEDNADHGELWTPPVAGGDLMLEVTVPASLATLLELELTSVNVGYRPFMIPPELQDLGAPRSGACNVDVMCPEGDPWRDQIQAVGVISTGGSRFCTGFMVNNTSNNLVPYFMTANHCGINSGNAASLVVFWNYQNSFCRPPGSPASGQPGDGVLTMNQSGSTFRAAASVSDFTLVQLTANPNPAWNVGFAGWDRQDRFPPSGSCIHHPNTDEKRITLYDIAVRPDRPTHGSSWGCSPFPGPGDGTHIKVYWSLAVTEPGSSGSPLFDEFKRVIGQLHGGASACGQTGDNLSDCYGRIWRSWTGNGTAATRLSDWLDATNTGALNTDTLLSGGLSVSPTTGTTHIGIVGGPFTNNPTNYSINNQTANAANYSVSIVGGGTAPLLLNGGPGPLNGTVPAGGPSAGVAVSLDASAASLPAGIYTTTVRFQDTTNNLTMDRIHTLEVGQTGFNTTPANGLSAGGPVGGPFTATQVYTLTSTQPTPVTIQIAANQPWISINGGTGPVNLNLNGTGDNAAVTIGYSAAANSLAAGLYNGQVSFTNLSGSNNGNTTRAVQLDVGRYTYTATDVPQNINDNATITSVVNVTDAYCIGDVNVQVDITHTYIGDLIVEVISPAGTIVRLHNRTGGSADDIHRLYDDGVTNPDGPGTLADFIGENVQGNWTLRVSDNAGQDVGTLDGWQLKIAASGGNCAPPQLVYSWPLDTDPGWSADAGPGGSGPNGNGWAWGVPDNSGGTCGTGRLNPTSGFTGSNVYGYNLIGCYTNNLSPTRWLTTTAIDCTGLSNVKLKFRRWLGIESATFDKAYIEMSTNGTTWTPVWTHAGGSFSEQAWTQQSYNLIGADNQPTVYIRWGIGPTDSSVTYQGWNIDDIEIWAIVPDTCAGVTVGDVNDDGDVNGEDLAGFTATVLNPGGATQHALCASDASGGGGVTLDDVQPFVDILLAP
;
A
#
# COMPACT_ATOMS: atom_id res chain seq x y z
N MET A 1 39.42 -43.12 -44.91
CA MET A 1 38.75 -43.53 -46.17
C MET A 1 37.94 -42.33 -46.65
N THR A 2 38.04 -41.70 -47.83
CA THR A 2 38.93 -41.70 -49.02
C THR A 2 38.39 -40.46 -49.80
N ARG A 3 39.11 -39.42 -50.22
CA ARG A 3 39.91 -39.34 -51.46
C ARG A 3 40.36 -37.88 -51.75
N TYR A 4 41.63 -37.77 -52.16
CA TYR A 4 42.19 -36.98 -53.29
C TYR A 4 42.50 -35.46 -53.23
N ARG A 5 43.83 -35.21 -53.14
CA ARG A 5 44.76 -34.50 -54.07
C ARG A 5 44.68 -32.98 -54.33
N ARG A 6 45.81 -32.36 -53.93
CA ARG A 6 46.55 -31.16 -54.43
C ARG A 6 46.37 -30.77 -55.91
N VAL A 7 46.52 -29.46 -56.20
CA VAL A 7 47.40 -28.78 -57.23
C VAL A 7 47.24 -27.25 -57.03
N ARG A 8 48.27 -26.48 -56.59
CA ARG A 8 49.19 -25.56 -57.36
C ARG A 8 48.47 -24.68 -58.41
N ALA A 9 48.74 -23.41 -58.68
CA ALA A 9 49.72 -22.38 -58.31
C ALA A 9 49.37 -21.10 -59.14
N ARG A 10 50.12 -20.01 -58.91
CA ARG A 10 50.39 -18.84 -59.80
C ARG A 10 49.60 -17.55 -59.52
N TRP A 11 50.23 -16.53 -58.91
CA TRP A 11 51.16 -15.50 -59.49
C TRP A 11 50.36 -14.46 -60.31
N CYS A 12 50.58 -13.14 -60.36
CA CYS A 12 51.61 -12.17 -59.94
C CYS A 12 50.92 -10.79 -60.07
N ALA A 13 51.08 -9.82 -59.16
CA ALA A 13 52.16 -8.82 -59.06
C ALA A 13 52.08 -7.62 -60.03
N ALA A 14 52.41 -6.45 -59.45
CA ALA A 14 52.83 -5.17 -60.04
C ALA A 14 51.69 -4.18 -60.41
N VAL A 15 51.79 -2.86 -60.17
CA VAL A 15 52.93 -1.94 -60.35
C VAL A 15 52.79 -0.69 -59.46
N LEU A 16 53.94 -0.22 -58.94
CA LEU A 16 54.24 1.05 -58.27
C LEU A 16 54.05 2.30 -59.14
N ILE A 17 53.66 3.46 -58.56
CA ILE A 17 54.24 4.81 -58.86
C ILE A 17 54.16 5.73 -57.61
N LEU A 18 55.31 6.15 -57.09
CA LEU A 18 55.62 7.43 -56.39
C LEU A 18 56.27 8.37 -57.46
N PRO A 19 56.31 9.73 -57.39
CA PRO A 19 56.74 10.52 -56.20
C PRO A 19 56.30 12.03 -56.05
N ALA A 20 56.49 12.55 -54.82
CA ALA A 20 57.13 13.83 -54.37
C ALA A 20 56.63 15.29 -54.63
N PHE A 21 56.87 16.10 -53.57
CA PHE A 21 57.00 17.57 -53.39
C PHE A 21 55.71 18.40 -53.10
N ALA A 22 55.62 19.32 -52.13
CA ALA A 22 56.57 19.94 -51.19
C ALA A 22 55.85 20.55 -49.95
N ALA A 23 56.65 20.96 -48.96
CA ALA A 23 56.36 21.31 -47.57
C ALA A 23 55.62 22.64 -47.27
N ILE A 24 54.96 22.68 -46.10
CA ILE A 24 55.13 23.60 -44.94
C ILE A 24 53.78 23.75 -44.20
N ALA A 25 53.68 23.27 -42.95
CA ALA A 25 53.02 23.96 -41.82
C ALA A 25 53.00 23.11 -40.53
N SER A 26 53.48 23.74 -39.45
CA SER A 26 53.19 23.54 -38.02
C SER A 26 53.39 22.16 -37.36
N ALA A 27 54.39 22.14 -36.48
CA ALA A 27 54.45 21.27 -35.31
C ALA A 27 53.21 21.45 -34.42
N GLN A 28 52.55 20.35 -34.07
CA GLN A 28 51.87 20.15 -32.78
C GLN A 28 51.33 18.70 -32.68
N ASN A 29 51.47 18.14 -31.48
CA ASN A 29 50.91 16.87 -30.99
C ASN A 29 51.42 15.56 -31.61
N ARG A 30 52.65 15.18 -31.24
CA ARG A 30 52.93 13.79 -30.87
C ARG A 30 52.85 13.68 -29.35
N ILE A 31 51.64 13.60 -28.81
CA ILE A 31 51.45 12.92 -27.53
C ILE A 31 51.58 11.44 -27.88
N ALA A 32 52.64 10.80 -27.40
CA ALA A 32 52.76 9.35 -27.50
C ALA A 32 51.53 8.73 -26.82
N PRO A 33 50.87 7.73 -27.43
CA PRO A 33 49.83 7.00 -26.72
C PRO A 33 50.47 6.39 -25.48
N TRP A 34 49.99 6.78 -24.30
CA TRP A 34 50.37 6.18 -23.03
C TRP A 34 50.24 4.66 -23.15
N PRO A 35 51.26 3.89 -22.76
CA PRO A 35 51.15 2.44 -22.78
C PRO A 35 50.02 2.01 -21.84
N LEU A 36 49.28 0.97 -22.27
CA LEU A 36 48.44 0.13 -21.39
C LEU A 36 49.22 -0.20 -20.10
N PRO A 37 48.57 -0.40 -18.94
CA PRO A 37 49.24 -0.37 -17.63
C PRO A 37 50.38 -1.38 -17.54
N GLY A 38 51.58 -0.90 -17.83
CA GLY A 38 52.84 -1.51 -17.46
C GLY A 38 53.10 -1.11 -16.01
N THR A 39 53.60 -2.04 -15.21
CA THR A 39 54.10 -1.73 -13.87
C THR A 39 55.11 -0.59 -13.97
N TYR A 40 54.82 0.54 -13.33
CA TYR A 40 55.80 1.62 -13.20
C TYR A 40 57.01 1.07 -12.46
N ARG A 41 58.20 1.17 -13.05
CA ARG A 41 59.44 0.65 -12.46
C ARG A 41 60.28 1.80 -11.91
N PRO A 42 60.67 1.76 -10.63
CA PRO A 42 61.68 2.66 -10.09
C PRO A 42 63.00 2.53 -10.87
N THR A 43 63.78 3.59 -10.93
CA THR A 43 65.08 3.63 -11.62
C THR A 43 66.05 2.60 -11.04
N VAL A 44 65.97 2.29 -9.75
CA VAL A 44 66.75 1.21 -9.12
C VAL A 44 66.52 -0.19 -9.72
N GLU A 45 65.37 -0.45 -10.37
CA GLU A 45 65.12 -1.71 -11.10
C GLU A 45 65.61 -1.66 -12.55
N GLU A 46 65.79 -0.45 -13.10
CA GLU A 46 66.15 -0.22 -14.50
C GLU A 46 67.66 -0.08 -14.69
N ARG A 47 68.39 0.33 -13.64
CA ARG A 47 69.82 0.67 -13.70
C ARG A 47 70.56 0.18 -12.47
N SER A 48 71.87 -0.02 -12.62
CA SER A 48 72.75 -0.27 -11.47
C SER A 48 72.84 0.99 -10.63
N THR A 49 72.53 0.89 -9.34
CA THR A 49 72.53 1.99 -8.37
C THR A 49 73.33 1.60 -7.14
N LEU A 50 73.67 2.58 -6.30
CA LEU A 50 74.27 2.31 -5.00
C LEU A 50 73.33 1.46 -4.11
N PRO A 51 73.89 0.65 -3.19
CA PRO A 51 73.10 -0.16 -2.27
C PRO A 51 72.07 0.65 -1.46
N ALA A 52 70.90 0.06 -1.17
CA ALA A 52 69.81 0.75 -0.47
C ALA A 52 70.07 0.98 1.03
N ASP A 53 71.02 0.25 1.62
CA ASP A 53 71.43 0.35 3.03
C ASP A 53 72.26 1.61 3.35
N ILE A 54 72.87 2.23 2.33
CA ILE A 54 73.60 3.50 2.49
C ILE A 54 72.73 4.74 2.25
N VAL A 55 71.49 4.57 1.76
CA VAL A 55 70.54 5.67 1.59
C VAL A 55 70.14 6.18 2.97
N GLN A 56 70.13 7.50 3.17
CA GLN A 56 69.71 8.09 4.45
C GLN A 56 68.32 7.59 4.85
N GLN A 57 68.24 7.06 6.07
CA GLN A 57 67.00 6.60 6.68
C GLN A 57 66.51 7.63 7.70
N VAL A 58 65.33 8.20 7.46
CA VAL A 58 64.62 9.06 8.40
C VAL A 58 63.62 8.20 9.17
N ARG A 59 63.87 7.99 10.46
CA ARG A 59 62.98 7.20 11.33
C ARG A 59 62.00 8.12 12.07
N GLN A 60 60.71 7.87 11.88
CA GLN A 60 59.65 8.51 12.67
C GLN A 60 59.30 7.64 13.89
N PRO A 61 58.83 8.24 14.99
CA PRO A 61 58.36 7.50 16.17
C PRO A 61 57.23 6.49 15.86
N ALA A 62 57.03 5.46 16.67
CA ALA A 62 55.81 4.64 16.58
C ALA A 62 54.55 5.46 16.90
N LEU A 63 53.36 4.95 16.56
CA LEU A 63 52.08 5.56 16.94
C LEU A 63 51.61 5.07 18.30
N ASP A 64 51.01 5.94 19.10
CA ASP A 64 50.25 5.55 20.29
C ASP A 64 48.80 5.28 19.88
N LEU A 65 48.51 4.02 19.52
CA LEU A 65 47.19 3.62 19.02
C LEU A 65 46.08 3.84 20.05
N ASN A 66 46.38 3.68 21.35
CA ASN A 66 45.38 3.87 22.39
C ASN A 66 44.97 5.34 22.52
N ALA A 67 45.96 6.26 22.48
CA ALA A 67 45.68 7.69 22.48
C ALA A 67 44.91 8.11 21.22
N ILE A 68 45.30 7.59 20.05
CA ILE A 68 44.65 7.91 18.78
C ILE A 68 43.20 7.42 18.75
N LEU A 69 42.92 6.21 19.23
CA LEU A 69 41.54 5.69 19.30
C LEU A 69 40.67 6.54 20.22
N ALA A 70 41.18 6.96 21.39
CA ALA A 70 40.45 7.85 22.29
C ALA A 70 40.18 9.24 21.68
N GLU A 71 41.13 9.78 20.92
CA GLU A 71 40.93 11.02 20.17
C GLU A 71 39.89 10.86 19.05
N ASP A 72 39.90 9.73 18.34
CA ASP A 72 38.96 9.43 17.26
C ASP A 72 37.53 9.26 17.77
N ASP A 73 37.34 8.59 18.92
CA ASP A 73 36.03 8.45 19.56
C ASP A 73 35.44 9.84 19.89
N LYS A 74 36.26 10.72 20.49
CA LYS A 74 35.86 12.10 20.77
C LYS A 74 35.55 12.89 19.49
N LEU A 75 36.37 12.73 18.45
CA LEU A 75 36.14 13.40 17.16
C LEU A 75 34.83 12.95 16.52
N ALA A 76 34.49 11.66 16.62
CA ALA A 76 33.24 11.11 16.12
C ALA A 76 32.02 11.65 16.90
N GLU A 77 32.11 11.77 18.22
CA GLU A 77 31.07 12.41 19.06
C GLU A 77 30.82 13.88 18.67
N GLU A 78 31.87 14.58 18.25
CA GLU A 78 31.81 15.98 17.79
C GLU A 78 31.40 16.12 16.31
N GLY A 79 31.08 15.02 15.62
CA GLY A 79 30.67 15.03 14.20
C GLY A 79 31.83 15.27 13.22
N GLY A 80 33.07 15.05 13.65
CA GLY A 80 34.26 15.22 12.83
C GLY A 80 34.45 14.07 11.83
N ALA A 81 35.08 14.37 10.69
CA ALA A 81 35.40 13.36 9.69
C ALA A 81 36.45 12.35 10.22
N PRO A 82 36.33 11.05 9.89
CA PRO A 82 37.26 10.04 10.35
C PRO A 82 38.68 10.27 9.85
N ARG A 83 39.66 9.86 10.66
CA ARG A 83 41.08 9.88 10.32
C ARG A 83 41.58 8.48 9.96
N TYR A 84 42.51 8.39 9.00
CA TYR A 84 43.28 7.17 8.69
C TYR A 84 44.77 7.31 9.00
N ALA A 85 45.27 8.53 9.11
CA ALA A 85 46.68 8.82 9.35
C ALA A 85 46.88 10.03 10.28
N ILE A 86 48.02 10.07 10.95
CA ILE A 86 48.46 11.18 11.80
C ILE A 86 49.56 11.97 11.07
N PRO A 87 49.30 13.22 10.66
CA PRO A 87 50.32 14.09 10.08
C PRO A 87 51.42 14.42 11.08
N ARG A 88 52.68 14.33 10.63
CA ARG A 88 53.83 14.73 11.43
C ARG A 88 54.68 15.73 10.66
N PRO A 89 54.91 16.93 11.21
CA PRO A 89 55.72 17.92 10.55
C PRO A 89 57.18 17.44 10.46
N VAL A 90 57.78 17.63 9.29
CA VAL A 90 59.19 17.39 9.02
C VAL A 90 59.76 18.56 8.23
N GLN A 91 61.07 18.57 8.00
CA GLN A 91 61.72 19.53 7.11
C GLN A 91 62.82 18.79 6.36
N LEU A 92 62.47 18.19 5.24
CA LEU A 92 63.36 17.34 4.45
C LEU A 92 63.44 17.85 3.02
N SER A 93 64.64 17.91 2.45
CA SER A 93 64.84 18.35 1.07
C SER A 93 66.01 17.64 0.40
N PRO A 94 66.03 17.48 -0.94
CA PRO A 94 67.19 16.94 -1.64
C PRO A 94 68.47 17.78 -1.51
N ARG A 95 68.37 19.01 -0.97
CA ARG A 95 69.54 19.89 -0.73
C ARG A 95 70.26 19.55 0.57
N THR A 96 69.55 19.01 1.55
CA THR A 96 70.03 18.77 2.91
C THR A 96 70.00 17.31 3.33
N ASP A 97 69.16 16.52 2.68
CA ASP A 97 68.82 15.15 3.04
C ASP A 97 68.87 14.23 1.82
N GLY A 98 68.92 12.92 2.09
CA GLY A 98 68.99 11.86 1.12
C GLY A 98 70.38 11.65 0.55
N LEU A 99 70.45 10.83 -0.49
CA LEU A 99 71.69 10.47 -1.18
C LEU A 99 71.54 10.78 -2.67
N TRP A 100 72.42 11.64 -3.19
CA TRP A 100 72.60 11.84 -4.62
C TRP A 100 73.65 10.88 -5.18
N GLU A 101 73.35 10.29 -6.34
CA GLU A 101 74.30 9.55 -7.16
C GLU A 101 74.16 9.95 -8.63
N GLN A 102 75.27 9.90 -9.35
CA GLN A 102 75.29 10.14 -10.79
C GLN A 102 75.24 8.79 -11.51
N LEU A 103 74.18 8.54 -12.29
CA LEU A 103 74.01 7.27 -13.00
C LEU A 103 74.81 7.23 -14.31
N ASP A 104 74.88 8.37 -15.00
CA ASP A 104 75.67 8.59 -16.22
C ASP A 104 75.94 10.09 -16.41
N ALA A 105 76.47 10.49 -17.58
CA ALA A 105 76.81 11.89 -17.87
C ALA A 105 75.60 12.84 -17.79
N ASP A 106 74.39 12.33 -18.03
CA ASP A 106 73.18 13.14 -18.23
C ASP A 106 72.12 12.94 -17.14
N THR A 107 72.27 11.97 -16.24
CA THR A 107 71.22 11.56 -15.29
C THR A 107 71.71 11.54 -13.85
N LEU A 108 70.99 12.24 -12.97
CA LEU A 108 71.17 12.17 -11.52
C LEU A 108 70.00 11.40 -10.87
N LEU A 109 70.32 10.66 -9.81
CA LEU A 109 69.37 9.95 -8.97
C LEU A 109 69.53 10.42 -7.52
N TRP A 110 68.42 10.77 -6.89
CA TRP A 110 68.35 11.07 -5.47
C TRP A 110 67.43 10.07 -4.77
N ARG A 111 67.82 9.58 -3.60
CA ARG A 111 66.99 8.66 -2.80
C ARG A 111 66.93 9.07 -1.34
N LEU A 112 65.77 8.85 -0.72
CA LEU A 112 65.52 9.04 0.72
C LEU A 112 64.58 7.95 1.22
N ARG A 113 64.92 7.31 2.35
CA ARG A 113 64.09 6.28 2.97
C ARG A 113 63.41 6.82 4.23
N ILE A 114 62.11 6.60 4.36
CA ILE A 114 61.32 6.96 5.54
C ILE A 114 60.81 5.68 6.18
N THR A 115 61.04 5.54 7.49
CA THR A 115 60.60 4.36 8.24
C THR A 115 59.81 4.72 9.48
N VAL A 116 58.72 4.00 9.72
CA VAL A 116 57.86 4.12 10.89
C VAL A 116 57.45 2.72 11.33
N GLU A 117 57.70 2.40 12.59
CA GLU A 117 57.30 1.11 13.16
C GLU A 117 55.77 1.02 13.24
N ASP A 118 55.22 -0.16 12.92
CA ASP A 118 53.79 -0.50 12.97
C ASP A 118 52.84 0.39 12.14
N ALA A 119 53.36 1.20 11.22
CA ALA A 119 52.52 1.97 10.31
C ALA A 119 51.90 1.09 9.22
N VAL A 120 50.59 1.24 9.02
CA VAL A 120 49.81 0.56 7.97
C VAL A 120 50.09 1.17 6.60
N SER A 121 50.34 2.47 6.56
CA SER A 121 50.74 3.19 5.34
C SER A 121 51.49 4.48 5.64
N ILE A 122 52.11 5.05 4.61
CA ILE A 122 52.73 6.38 4.65
C ILE A 122 52.24 7.18 3.44
N ASN A 123 51.77 8.41 3.67
CA ASN A 123 51.58 9.41 2.61
C ASN A 123 52.32 10.70 2.93
N LEU A 124 52.60 11.52 1.92
CA LEU A 124 53.50 12.67 2.02
C LEU A 124 52.80 13.98 1.63
N GLY A 125 53.18 15.06 2.30
CA GLY A 125 52.80 16.43 1.94
C GLY A 125 54.04 17.29 1.67
N PHE A 126 54.16 17.78 0.45
CA PHE A 126 55.22 18.70 0.03
C PHE A 126 54.65 20.13 -0.01
N SER A 127 55.22 21.04 0.77
CA SER A 127 54.87 22.47 0.70
C SER A 127 55.48 23.16 -0.54
N ARG A 128 56.50 22.54 -1.13
CA ARG A 128 57.09 22.95 -2.40
C ARG A 128 57.38 21.73 -3.26
N PHE A 129 56.81 21.69 -4.47
CA PHE A 129 57.05 20.70 -5.49
C PHE A 129 57.24 21.38 -6.85
N VAL A 130 58.47 21.35 -7.36
CA VAL A 130 58.82 21.76 -8.72
C VAL A 130 59.72 20.68 -9.32
N MET A 131 59.16 19.92 -10.25
CA MET A 131 59.87 18.92 -11.03
C MET A 131 60.22 19.50 -12.41
N PRO A 132 61.50 19.53 -12.84
CA PRO A 132 61.86 19.97 -14.17
C PRO A 132 61.46 18.96 -15.24
N GLU A 133 61.37 19.41 -16.50
CA GLU A 133 61.10 18.54 -17.64
C GLU A 133 62.12 17.38 -17.72
N GLY A 134 61.62 16.16 -17.98
CA GLY A 134 62.43 14.94 -17.94
C GLY A 134 62.73 14.40 -16.53
N GLY A 135 62.36 15.13 -15.47
CA GLY A 135 62.43 14.66 -14.09
C GLY A 135 61.21 13.84 -13.66
N ARG A 136 61.40 12.91 -12.72
CA ARG A 136 60.32 12.16 -12.05
C ARG A 136 60.64 11.88 -10.58
N LEU A 137 59.62 11.94 -9.72
CA LEU A 137 59.59 11.39 -8.37
C LEU A 137 58.81 10.07 -8.38
N MET A 138 59.41 9.00 -7.87
CA MET A 138 58.82 7.69 -7.64
C MET A 138 58.68 7.45 -6.14
N LEU A 139 57.55 6.86 -5.74
CA LEU A 139 57.24 6.49 -4.36
C LEU A 139 56.88 5.01 -4.30
N TYR A 140 57.57 4.25 -3.47
CA TYR A 140 57.33 2.81 -3.37
C TYR A 140 57.66 2.24 -1.99
N SER A 141 56.94 1.19 -1.60
CA SER A 141 57.26 0.39 -0.42
C SER A 141 58.66 -0.22 -0.58
N PHE A 142 59.44 -0.29 0.49
CA PHE A 142 60.83 -0.76 0.41
C PHE A 142 60.96 -2.19 -0.15
N ASP A 143 59.94 -3.03 0.04
CA ASP A 143 59.83 -4.37 -0.54
C ASP A 143 59.30 -4.41 -1.99
N MET A 144 59.08 -3.26 -2.61
CA MET A 144 58.55 -3.02 -3.96
C MET A 144 57.16 -3.61 -4.25
N ARG A 145 56.39 -4.02 -3.24
CA ARG A 145 55.03 -4.54 -3.44
C ARG A 145 54.00 -3.47 -3.80
N HIS A 146 54.21 -2.22 -3.39
CA HIS A 146 53.35 -1.10 -3.73
C HIS A 146 54.17 0.03 -4.35
N VAL A 147 53.93 0.32 -5.63
CA VAL A 147 54.60 1.39 -6.38
C VAL A 147 53.54 2.35 -6.93
N LEU A 148 53.65 3.64 -6.61
CA LEU A 148 52.78 4.66 -7.18
C LEU A 148 53.24 5.08 -8.59
N ARG A 149 52.37 5.78 -9.31
CA ARG A 149 52.75 6.44 -10.57
C ARG A 149 53.92 7.43 -10.34
N PRO A 150 54.73 7.73 -11.36
CA PRO A 150 55.67 8.84 -11.30
C PRO A 150 54.94 10.18 -11.18
N TYR A 151 55.52 11.08 -10.39
CA TYR A 151 55.19 12.51 -10.39
C TYR A 151 56.22 13.27 -11.21
N THR A 152 55.77 13.96 -12.25
CA THR A 152 56.65 14.61 -13.23
C THR A 152 56.41 16.12 -13.25
N HIS A 153 57.04 16.83 -14.19
CA HIS A 153 56.77 18.25 -14.42
C HIS A 153 55.29 18.56 -14.72
N GLU A 154 54.51 17.59 -15.18
CA GLU A 154 53.06 17.72 -15.40
C GLU A 154 52.27 17.84 -14.08
N ASP A 155 52.86 17.44 -12.95
CA ASP A 155 52.26 17.53 -11.62
C ASP A 155 52.59 18.86 -10.90
N ASN A 156 53.34 19.76 -11.55
CA ASN A 156 53.61 21.09 -10.99
C ASN A 156 52.33 21.92 -10.97
N ALA A 157 51.82 22.20 -9.77
CA ALA A 157 50.63 23.01 -9.57
C ALA A 157 50.96 24.49 -9.29
N ASP A 158 50.06 25.41 -9.64
CA ASP A 158 50.22 26.85 -9.36
C ASP A 158 50.39 27.16 -7.87
N HIS A 159 49.74 26.39 -7.00
CA HIS A 159 49.89 26.50 -5.55
C HIS A 159 51.23 25.93 -5.03
N GLY A 160 51.96 25.19 -5.86
CA GLY A 160 53.31 24.70 -5.57
C GLY A 160 53.40 23.54 -4.59
N GLU A 161 52.29 22.93 -4.18
CA GLU A 161 52.26 21.79 -3.25
C GLU A 161 51.99 20.48 -3.98
N LEU A 162 52.40 19.36 -3.39
CA LEU A 162 52.02 18.01 -3.84
C LEU A 162 51.65 17.15 -2.62
N TRP A 163 50.54 16.43 -2.73
CA TRP A 163 50.09 15.49 -1.71
C TRP A 163 49.85 14.12 -2.35
N THR A 164 50.31 13.07 -1.68
CA THR A 164 50.39 11.74 -2.32
C THR A 164 49.28 10.81 -1.81
N PRO A 165 48.84 9.83 -2.61
CA PRO A 165 48.19 8.64 -2.10
C PRO A 165 49.05 7.92 -1.03
N PRO A 166 48.43 7.11 -0.16
CA PRO A 166 49.14 6.27 0.78
C PRO A 166 49.85 5.11 0.10
N VAL A 167 51.09 4.88 0.50
CA VAL A 167 51.90 3.69 0.16
C VAL A 167 51.81 2.69 1.30
N ALA A 168 51.69 1.41 0.97
CA ALA A 168 51.47 0.35 1.95
C ALA A 168 52.71 0.13 2.83
N GLY A 169 52.48 -0.10 4.12
CA GLY A 169 53.52 -0.42 5.10
C GLY A 169 54.26 0.81 5.67
N GLY A 170 55.10 0.53 6.66
CA GLY A 170 55.87 1.54 7.39
C GLY A 170 57.27 1.82 6.84
N ASP A 171 57.58 1.41 5.60
CA ASP A 171 58.91 1.56 5.01
C ASP A 171 58.79 2.05 3.57
N LEU A 172 59.02 3.35 3.38
CA LEU A 172 58.80 4.06 2.12
C LEU A 172 60.12 4.56 1.54
N MET A 173 60.33 4.36 0.24
CA MET A 173 61.42 4.94 -0.52
C MET A 173 60.90 6.06 -1.43
N LEU A 174 61.57 7.21 -1.37
CA LEU A 174 61.45 8.30 -2.32
C LEU A 174 62.62 8.22 -3.28
N GLU A 175 62.35 8.29 -4.57
CA GLU A 175 63.37 8.26 -5.60
C GLU A 175 63.11 9.35 -6.63
N VAL A 176 64.05 10.29 -6.81
CA VAL A 176 63.97 11.34 -7.83
C VAL A 176 65.02 11.08 -8.89
N THR A 177 64.59 10.96 -10.14
CA THR A 177 65.50 10.91 -11.31
C THR A 177 65.36 12.21 -12.08
N VAL A 178 66.46 12.88 -12.39
CA VAL A 178 66.45 14.18 -13.07
C VAL A 178 67.60 14.33 -14.06
N PRO A 179 67.41 15.02 -15.20
CA PRO A 179 68.52 15.39 -16.07
C PRO A 179 69.54 16.26 -15.33
N ALA A 180 70.83 15.88 -15.42
CA ALA A 180 71.91 16.55 -14.70
C ALA A 180 71.99 18.06 -15.03
N SER A 181 71.69 18.44 -16.28
CA SER A 181 71.65 19.83 -16.74
C SER A 181 70.51 20.65 -16.13
N LEU A 182 69.45 20.01 -15.64
CA LEU A 182 68.25 20.65 -15.09
C LEU A 182 68.10 20.45 -13.59
N ALA A 183 69.03 19.75 -12.93
CA ALA A 183 68.94 19.41 -11.51
C ALA A 183 68.83 20.64 -10.57
N THR A 184 69.37 21.79 -10.98
CA THR A 184 69.26 23.05 -10.20
C THR A 184 67.86 23.65 -10.18
N LEU A 185 66.97 23.22 -11.09
CA LEU A 185 65.56 23.63 -11.17
C LEU A 185 64.65 22.77 -10.28
N LEU A 186 65.17 21.65 -9.73
CA LEU A 186 64.41 20.80 -8.81
C LEU A 186 64.24 21.51 -7.46
N GLU A 187 62.99 21.65 -7.03
CA GLU A 187 62.64 22.15 -5.69
C GLU A 187 61.65 21.18 -5.05
N LEU A 188 62.10 20.47 -4.00
CA LEU A 188 61.25 19.59 -3.20
C LEU A 188 61.44 19.93 -1.73
N GLU A 189 60.36 20.35 -1.06
CA GLU A 189 60.32 20.54 0.39
C GLU A 189 59.24 19.65 0.98
N LEU A 190 59.66 18.53 1.55
CA LEU A 190 58.79 17.61 2.25
C LEU A 190 58.57 18.15 3.67
N THR A 191 57.32 18.48 3.99
CA THR A 191 56.95 19.11 5.27
C THR A 191 55.98 18.28 6.10
N SER A 192 55.36 17.25 5.53
CA SER A 192 54.52 16.32 6.29
C SER A 192 54.79 14.87 5.92
N VAL A 193 55.08 14.05 6.93
CA VAL A 193 55.03 12.58 6.84
C VAL A 193 53.79 12.13 7.58
N ASN A 194 52.81 11.61 6.84
CA ASN A 194 51.52 11.25 7.38
C ASN A 194 51.48 9.75 7.62
N VAL A 195 51.43 9.36 8.90
CA VAL A 195 51.58 7.96 9.33
C VAL A 195 50.22 7.31 9.47
N GLY A 196 49.92 6.35 8.60
CA GLY A 196 48.66 5.62 8.57
C GLY A 196 48.57 4.55 9.65
N TYR A 197 47.43 4.52 10.36
CA TYR A 197 47.06 3.49 11.33
C TYR A 197 45.78 2.74 10.96
N ARG A 198 45.05 3.23 9.95
CA ARG A 198 43.95 2.52 9.30
C ARG A 198 44.28 2.29 7.83
N PRO A 199 43.89 1.14 7.27
CA PRO A 199 43.98 0.93 5.84
C PRO A 199 43.03 1.90 5.12
N PHE A 200 43.55 2.63 4.14
CA PHE A 200 42.78 3.54 3.29
C PHE A 200 43.45 3.58 1.94
N MET A 201 42.72 3.27 0.86
CA MET A 201 43.21 3.31 -0.51
C MET A 201 44.56 2.59 -0.74
N ILE A 202 44.72 1.44 -0.07
CA ILE A 202 45.82 0.49 -0.26
C ILE A 202 45.27 -0.70 -1.06
N PRO A 203 46.03 -1.31 -2.00
CA PRO A 203 45.56 -2.51 -2.72
C PRO A 203 45.11 -3.63 -1.75
N PRO A 204 43.96 -4.28 -1.99
CA PRO A 204 43.41 -5.30 -1.09
C PRO A 204 44.40 -6.43 -0.74
N GLU A 205 45.24 -6.83 -1.69
CA GLU A 205 46.27 -7.86 -1.50
C GLU A 205 47.39 -7.48 -0.51
N LEU A 206 47.48 -6.20 -0.12
CA LEU A 206 48.47 -5.67 0.83
C LEU A 206 47.84 -5.23 2.16
N GLN A 207 46.54 -5.51 2.37
CA GLN A 207 45.84 -5.19 3.62
C GLN A 207 45.78 -6.42 4.54
N ASP A 208 45.89 -6.21 5.85
CA ASP A 208 45.62 -7.26 6.85
C ASP A 208 44.11 -7.61 6.87
N LEU A 209 43.81 -8.90 7.11
CA LEU A 209 42.48 -9.55 7.04
C LEU A 209 41.42 -9.05 8.06
N GLY A 210 41.56 -7.84 8.61
CA GLY A 210 40.67 -7.26 9.62
C GLY A 210 40.33 -5.78 9.42
N ALA A 211 40.64 -5.20 8.25
CA ALA A 211 40.27 -3.83 7.91
C ALA A 211 38.74 -3.61 8.08
N PRO A 212 38.28 -2.53 8.74
CA PRO A 212 36.86 -2.21 8.76
C PRO A 212 36.37 -2.02 7.32
N ARG A 213 35.25 -2.66 6.98
CA ARG A 213 34.62 -2.62 5.66
C ARG A 213 33.23 -2.02 5.74
N SER A 214 32.74 -1.58 4.60
CA SER A 214 31.35 -1.16 4.48
C SER A 214 30.41 -2.30 4.87
N GLY A 215 29.31 -1.98 5.55
CA GLY A 215 28.33 -2.98 5.97
C GLY A 215 27.70 -3.72 4.80
N ALA A 216 27.36 -5.01 5.00
CA ALA A 216 26.83 -5.88 3.95
C ALA A 216 25.50 -5.41 3.34
N CYS A 217 24.73 -4.57 4.03
CA CYS A 217 23.45 -4.07 3.53
C CYS A 217 23.61 -3.01 2.41
N ASN A 218 24.81 -2.43 2.25
CA ASN A 218 25.07 -1.49 1.17
C ASN A 218 25.00 -2.18 -0.20
N VAL A 219 24.62 -1.41 -1.23
CA VAL A 219 24.41 -1.90 -2.59
C VAL A 219 25.55 -1.40 -3.48
N ASP A 220 26.28 -2.30 -4.14
CA ASP A 220 27.29 -1.88 -5.11
C ASP A 220 26.66 -1.08 -6.25
N VAL A 221 27.35 -0.04 -6.71
CA VAL A 221 26.87 0.74 -7.87
C VAL A 221 26.69 -0.11 -9.13
N MET A 222 27.36 -1.27 -9.25
CA MET A 222 27.20 -2.20 -10.38
C MET A 222 25.92 -3.04 -10.32
N CYS A 223 25.16 -2.98 -9.23
CA CYS A 223 23.86 -3.63 -9.14
C CYS A 223 22.79 -2.95 -10.02
N PRO A 224 21.67 -3.63 -10.31
CA PRO A 224 20.58 -3.09 -11.12
C PRO A 224 20.03 -1.75 -10.61
N GLU A 225 20.06 -1.54 -9.30
CA GLU A 225 19.68 -0.28 -8.65
C GLU A 225 20.48 0.92 -9.16
N GLY A 226 21.72 0.70 -9.62
CA GLY A 226 22.56 1.72 -10.21
C GLY A 226 22.33 1.96 -11.70
N ASP A 227 21.60 1.10 -12.42
CA ASP A 227 21.38 1.24 -13.88
C ASP A 227 20.79 2.59 -14.28
N PRO A 228 19.82 3.17 -13.53
CA PRO A 228 19.32 4.50 -13.82
C PRO A 228 20.35 5.62 -13.57
N TRP A 229 21.44 5.36 -12.86
CA TRP A 229 22.32 6.37 -12.27
C TRP A 229 23.75 6.37 -12.83
N ARG A 230 24.00 5.67 -13.95
CA ARG A 230 25.35 5.46 -14.52
C ARG A 230 26.14 6.76 -14.72
N ASP A 231 25.47 7.84 -15.13
CA ASP A 231 26.07 9.15 -15.33
C ASP A 231 26.47 9.82 -14.00
N GLN A 232 25.59 9.77 -13.00
CA GLN A 232 25.82 10.32 -11.66
C GLN A 232 26.90 9.55 -10.90
N ILE A 233 26.99 8.23 -11.10
CA ILE A 233 28.02 7.36 -10.50
C ILE A 233 29.43 7.85 -10.87
N GLN A 234 29.61 8.34 -12.10
CA GLN A 234 30.90 8.81 -12.61
C GLN A 234 31.35 10.14 -11.99
N ALA A 235 30.44 10.91 -11.38
CA ALA A 235 30.79 12.19 -10.77
C ALA A 235 31.38 12.05 -9.35
N VAL A 236 31.22 10.90 -8.70
CA VAL A 236 31.56 10.69 -7.29
C VAL A 236 32.96 10.10 -7.14
N GLY A 237 33.73 10.63 -6.19
CA GLY A 237 35.06 10.12 -5.81
C GLY A 237 35.24 10.08 -4.31
N VAL A 238 36.08 9.16 -3.84
CA VAL A 238 36.55 9.11 -2.45
C VAL A 238 37.77 10.00 -2.29
N ILE A 239 37.89 10.65 -1.14
CA ILE A 239 38.90 11.70 -0.94
C ILE A 239 39.74 11.51 0.32
N SER A 240 40.99 11.94 0.24
CA SER A 240 41.84 12.23 1.39
C SER A 240 42.06 13.74 1.51
N THR A 241 42.04 14.24 2.75
CA THR A 241 42.25 15.66 3.07
C THR A 241 43.30 15.81 4.17
N GLY A 242 44.21 16.77 3.99
CA GLY A 242 45.33 17.03 4.91
C GLY A 242 46.27 15.83 5.12
N GLY A 243 46.21 14.83 4.23
CA GLY A 243 46.89 13.54 4.38
C GLY A 243 46.43 12.70 5.58
N SER A 244 45.30 13.02 6.20
CA SER A 244 44.86 12.47 7.49
C SER A 244 43.43 11.98 7.51
N ARG A 245 42.51 12.77 6.95
CA ARG A 245 41.07 12.49 7.00
C ARG A 245 40.60 11.92 5.68
N PHE A 246 39.48 11.20 5.72
CA PHE A 246 38.84 10.71 4.53
C PHE A 246 37.35 11.04 4.51
N CYS A 247 36.81 11.19 3.30
CA CYS A 247 35.41 11.53 3.04
C CYS A 247 35.04 11.09 1.61
N THR A 248 33.83 11.45 1.18
CA THR A 248 33.38 11.41 -0.20
C THR A 248 33.24 12.84 -0.76
N GLY A 249 33.31 12.99 -2.08
CA GLY A 249 32.84 14.21 -2.75
C GLY A 249 32.48 13.93 -4.20
N PHE A 250 32.14 14.99 -4.93
CA PHE A 250 31.68 14.87 -6.31
C PHE A 250 32.01 16.08 -7.16
N MET A 251 32.21 15.87 -8.46
CA MET A 251 32.28 16.95 -9.45
C MET A 251 30.90 17.57 -9.66
N VAL A 252 30.83 18.90 -9.77
CA VAL A 252 29.58 19.64 -9.94
C VAL A 252 29.61 20.53 -11.19
N ASN A 253 28.55 20.46 -11.98
CA ASN A 253 28.40 21.27 -13.19
C ASN A 253 28.04 22.73 -12.85
N ASN A 254 28.17 23.64 -13.82
CA ASN A 254 27.78 25.04 -13.71
C ASN A 254 26.95 25.46 -14.93
N THR A 255 26.30 26.63 -14.87
CA THR A 255 25.40 27.11 -15.93
C THR A 255 26.09 27.36 -17.27
N SER A 256 27.42 27.46 -17.30
CA SER A 256 28.20 27.61 -18.54
C SER A 256 28.57 26.28 -19.20
N ASN A 257 28.30 25.13 -18.57
CA ASN A 257 28.61 23.79 -19.09
C ASN A 257 30.05 23.66 -19.63
N ASN A 258 31.00 24.26 -18.93
CA ASN A 258 32.37 24.47 -19.42
C ASN A 258 33.41 23.53 -18.78
N LEU A 259 32.96 22.51 -18.05
CA LEU A 259 33.81 21.51 -17.38
C LEU A 259 34.85 22.11 -16.42
N VAL A 260 34.62 23.33 -15.88
CA VAL A 260 35.48 23.85 -14.80
C VAL A 260 35.44 22.86 -13.64
N PRO A 261 36.59 22.39 -13.12
CA PRO A 261 36.67 21.22 -12.25
C PRO A 261 36.28 21.54 -10.80
N TYR A 262 35.06 22.02 -10.62
CA TYR A 262 34.46 22.23 -9.31
C TYR A 262 34.16 20.89 -8.67
N PHE A 263 34.67 20.72 -7.45
CA PHE A 263 34.49 19.54 -6.63
C PHE A 263 33.90 19.94 -5.29
N MET A 264 32.81 19.30 -4.91
CA MET A 264 32.04 19.60 -3.71
C MET A 264 32.13 18.44 -2.72
N THR A 265 32.20 18.78 -1.43
CA THR A 265 32.20 17.85 -0.30
C THR A 265 31.61 18.56 0.94
N ALA A 266 31.68 17.93 2.11
CA ALA A 266 31.21 18.50 3.36
C ALA A 266 32.25 19.41 4.04
N ASN A 267 31.79 20.43 4.77
CA ASN A 267 32.67 21.35 5.49
C ASN A 267 33.39 20.66 6.66
N HIS A 268 32.72 19.74 7.37
CA HIS A 268 33.34 18.97 8.45
C HIS A 268 34.44 17.99 7.98
N CYS A 269 34.57 17.73 6.67
CA CYS A 269 35.71 17.03 6.07
C CYS A 269 37.03 17.83 6.17
N GLY A 270 36.96 19.08 6.61
CA GLY A 270 38.13 19.84 7.08
C GLY A 270 38.94 20.55 5.98
N ILE A 271 38.40 20.63 4.76
CA ILE A 271 39.00 21.42 3.68
C ILE A 271 38.70 22.91 3.89
N ASN A 272 39.73 23.73 3.88
CA ASN A 272 39.67 25.18 4.03
C ASN A 272 40.71 25.87 3.14
N SER A 273 40.74 27.20 3.17
CA SER A 273 41.66 28.00 2.35
C SER A 273 43.15 27.74 2.61
N GLY A 274 43.51 27.21 3.78
CA GLY A 274 44.90 26.91 4.14
C GLY A 274 45.36 25.49 3.81
N ASN A 275 44.47 24.58 3.41
CA ASN A 275 44.83 23.18 3.13
C ASN A 275 44.18 22.59 1.87
N ALA A 276 43.45 23.37 1.06
CA ALA A 276 42.78 22.84 -0.15
C ALA A 276 43.73 22.11 -1.12
N ALA A 277 45.01 22.52 -1.17
CA ALA A 277 46.04 21.86 -1.96
C ALA A 277 46.29 20.40 -1.56
N SER A 278 45.89 20.00 -0.34
CA SER A 278 46.06 18.64 0.20
C SER A 278 45.03 17.61 -0.26
N LEU A 279 44.04 18.03 -1.06
CA LEU A 279 43.00 17.14 -1.53
C LEU A 279 43.58 16.11 -2.52
N VAL A 280 43.41 14.83 -2.20
CA VAL A 280 43.66 13.71 -3.14
C VAL A 280 42.33 13.02 -3.41
N VAL A 281 41.94 12.91 -4.68
CA VAL A 281 40.69 12.29 -5.11
C VAL A 281 40.99 11.00 -5.84
N PHE A 282 40.25 9.94 -5.53
CA PHE A 282 40.30 8.66 -6.25
C PHE A 282 38.97 8.43 -6.96
N TRP A 283 39.08 8.20 -8.26
CA TRP A 283 37.97 7.99 -9.18
C TRP A 283 37.75 6.51 -9.44
N ASN A 284 36.53 6.16 -9.82
CA ASN A 284 36.17 4.83 -10.29
C ASN A 284 36.54 3.66 -9.33
N TYR A 285 36.65 3.95 -8.03
CA TYR A 285 36.84 2.94 -7.01
C TYR A 285 35.50 2.28 -6.69
N GLN A 286 35.17 1.20 -7.39
CA GLN A 286 33.95 0.42 -7.18
C GLN A 286 34.19 -1.06 -7.46
N ASN A 287 33.35 -1.92 -6.89
CA ASN A 287 33.37 -3.34 -7.23
C ASN A 287 32.97 -3.54 -8.70
N SER A 288 33.63 -4.47 -9.41
CA SER A 288 33.47 -4.69 -10.85
C SER A 288 32.18 -5.44 -11.22
N PHE A 289 31.54 -6.07 -10.23
CA PHE A 289 30.29 -6.80 -10.36
C PHE A 289 29.34 -6.45 -9.20
N CYS A 290 28.05 -6.78 -9.35
CA CYS A 290 27.10 -6.65 -8.26
C CYS A 290 27.28 -7.76 -7.22
N ARG A 291 27.68 -7.43 -5.99
CA ARG A 291 27.60 -8.37 -4.87
C ARG A 291 26.18 -8.31 -4.30
N PRO A 292 25.52 -9.46 -4.04
CA PRO A 292 24.15 -9.45 -3.54
C PRO A 292 24.03 -8.65 -2.23
N PRO A 293 23.18 -7.60 -2.17
CA PRO A 293 22.98 -6.81 -0.95
C PRO A 293 22.51 -7.67 0.22
N GLY A 294 23.03 -7.39 1.42
CA GLY A 294 22.77 -8.16 2.64
C GLY A 294 23.53 -9.49 2.73
N SER A 295 24.20 -9.94 1.66
CA SER A 295 25.02 -11.16 1.70
C SER A 295 26.37 -10.91 2.38
N PRO A 296 27.02 -11.95 2.94
CA PRO A 296 28.38 -11.84 3.43
C PRO A 296 29.34 -11.26 2.39
N ALA A 297 29.18 -11.62 1.10
CA ALA A 297 30.03 -11.11 0.03
C ALA A 297 30.02 -9.58 -0.07
N SER A 298 28.86 -8.94 0.11
CA SER A 298 28.76 -7.47 0.07
C SER A 298 29.52 -6.80 1.23
N GLY A 299 29.70 -7.46 2.37
CA GLY A 299 30.48 -6.95 3.50
C GLY A 299 31.96 -7.39 3.52
N GLN A 300 32.44 -8.07 2.47
CA GLN A 300 33.83 -8.50 2.32
C GLN A 300 34.61 -7.55 1.39
N PRO A 301 35.95 -7.62 1.34
CA PRO A 301 36.75 -6.82 0.40
C PRO A 301 36.26 -6.97 -1.05
N GLY A 302 36.10 -5.84 -1.74
CA GLY A 302 35.81 -5.82 -3.18
C GLY A 302 37.07 -5.92 -4.05
N ASP A 303 36.87 -5.78 -5.36
CA ASP A 303 37.94 -5.79 -6.38
C ASP A 303 38.17 -4.40 -7.01
N GLY A 304 37.76 -3.34 -6.32
CA GLY A 304 37.88 -1.97 -6.82
C GLY A 304 39.32 -1.53 -7.04
N VAL A 305 39.55 -0.80 -8.14
CA VAL A 305 40.89 -0.35 -8.55
C VAL A 305 41.17 1.06 -8.02
N LEU A 306 42.38 1.29 -7.51
CA LEU A 306 42.80 2.51 -6.81
C LEU A 306 43.76 3.40 -7.61
N THR A 307 44.06 3.02 -8.85
CA THR A 307 45.11 3.66 -9.67
C THR A 307 44.67 4.98 -10.31
N MET A 308 43.36 5.28 -10.33
CA MET A 308 42.82 6.50 -10.94
C MET A 308 42.69 7.59 -9.88
N ASN A 309 43.78 8.33 -9.63
CA ASN A 309 43.77 9.41 -8.63
C ASN A 309 44.40 10.70 -9.16
N GLN A 310 44.03 11.81 -8.52
CA GLN A 310 44.58 13.14 -8.77
C GLN A 310 44.76 13.90 -7.46
N SER A 311 45.73 14.81 -7.42
CA SER A 311 46.06 15.63 -6.26
C SER A 311 45.90 17.12 -6.58
N GLY A 312 45.55 17.89 -5.56
CA GLY A 312 45.59 19.35 -5.58
C GLY A 312 44.23 19.98 -5.89
N SER A 313 43.93 21.03 -5.13
CA SER A 313 42.79 21.91 -5.39
C SER A 313 43.01 23.31 -4.83
N THR A 314 42.24 24.26 -5.31
CA THR A 314 42.15 25.62 -4.75
C THR A 314 40.80 25.82 -4.10
N PHE A 315 40.79 26.41 -2.90
CA PHE A 315 39.56 26.75 -2.19
C PHE A 315 38.69 27.75 -2.98
N ARG A 316 37.37 27.55 -2.95
CA ARG A 316 36.39 28.44 -3.58
C ARG A 316 35.39 28.96 -2.57
N ALA A 317 34.68 28.07 -1.87
CA ALA A 317 33.73 28.45 -0.84
C ALA A 317 33.54 27.36 0.21
N ALA A 318 33.17 27.74 1.44
CA ALA A 318 32.63 26.82 2.42
C ALA A 318 31.71 27.53 3.41
N ALA A 319 30.72 26.82 3.95
CA ALA A 319 29.91 27.33 5.04
C ALA A 319 29.43 26.22 5.97
N SER A 320 29.62 26.41 7.28
CA SER A 320 29.12 25.49 8.30
C SER A 320 27.60 25.45 8.40
N VAL A 321 26.89 26.50 7.97
CA VAL A 321 25.42 26.59 8.09
C VAL A 321 24.68 25.49 7.32
N SER A 322 25.24 25.02 6.22
CA SER A 322 24.75 23.90 5.43
C SER A 322 25.87 22.89 5.17
N ASP A 323 26.90 22.90 6.01
CA ASP A 323 28.03 21.98 6.01
C ASP A 323 28.64 21.68 4.62
N PHE A 324 28.80 22.67 3.75
CA PHE A 324 29.35 22.45 2.40
C PHE A 324 30.74 23.06 2.24
N THR A 325 31.56 22.41 1.42
CA THR A 325 32.81 22.97 0.86
C THR A 325 32.85 22.75 -0.64
N LEU A 326 33.22 23.80 -1.37
CA LEU A 326 33.50 23.82 -2.81
C LEU A 326 34.98 24.17 -3.02
N VAL A 327 35.67 23.34 -3.79
CA VAL A 327 37.01 23.59 -4.30
C VAL A 327 37.02 23.49 -5.82
N GLN A 328 38.10 23.98 -6.43
CA GLN A 328 38.39 23.73 -7.84
C GLN A 328 39.66 22.88 -7.92
N LEU A 329 39.58 21.69 -8.51
CA LEU A 329 40.74 20.81 -8.68
C LEU A 329 41.78 21.48 -9.59
N THR A 330 43.07 21.20 -9.35
CA THR A 330 44.19 21.84 -10.07
C THR A 330 44.14 21.59 -11.57
N ALA A 331 43.64 20.42 -11.98
CA ALA A 331 43.41 20.07 -13.37
C ALA A 331 42.08 19.33 -13.53
N ASN A 332 41.56 19.32 -14.76
CA ASN A 332 40.44 18.46 -15.12
C ASN A 332 40.82 16.99 -14.90
N PRO A 333 39.87 16.15 -14.43
CA PRO A 333 40.09 14.71 -14.38
C PRO A 333 40.52 14.19 -15.75
N ASN A 334 41.38 13.16 -15.75
CA ASN A 334 41.84 12.57 -16.99
C ASN A 334 40.61 12.09 -17.81
N PRO A 335 40.45 12.52 -19.07
CA PRO A 335 39.31 12.12 -19.89
C PRO A 335 39.14 10.60 -20.01
N ALA A 336 40.23 9.82 -19.91
CA ALA A 336 40.20 8.36 -19.95
C ALA A 336 39.48 7.73 -18.74
N TRP A 337 39.29 8.47 -17.65
CA TRP A 337 38.55 8.01 -16.47
C TRP A 337 37.05 8.28 -16.59
N ASN A 338 36.61 9.03 -17.61
CA ASN A 338 35.20 9.34 -17.89
C ASN A 338 34.45 9.89 -16.66
N VAL A 339 35.02 10.89 -15.99
CA VAL A 339 34.45 11.50 -14.79
C VAL A 339 33.35 12.50 -15.18
N GLY A 340 32.12 12.26 -14.73
CA GLY A 340 30.98 13.16 -14.97
C GLY A 340 30.99 14.38 -14.05
N PHE A 341 30.21 15.41 -14.38
CA PHE A 341 29.99 16.62 -13.57
C PHE A 341 28.51 16.67 -13.22
N ALA A 342 28.17 16.39 -11.97
CA ALA A 342 26.78 16.25 -11.54
C ALA A 342 25.98 17.54 -11.74
N GLY A 343 24.77 17.41 -12.26
CA GLY A 343 23.79 18.49 -12.28
C GLY A 343 23.32 18.85 -10.86
N TRP A 344 22.66 19.99 -10.70
CA TRP A 344 22.15 20.44 -9.40
C TRP A 344 20.79 21.10 -9.54
N ASP A 345 20.03 21.09 -8.45
CA ASP A 345 18.76 21.79 -8.30
C ASP A 345 18.78 22.59 -6.98
N ARG A 346 18.54 23.90 -7.07
CA ARG A 346 18.54 24.83 -5.93
C ARG A 346 17.15 25.27 -5.49
N GLN A 347 16.09 24.64 -5.99
CA GLN A 347 14.71 24.95 -5.63
C GLN A 347 14.43 24.56 -4.17
N ASP A 348 13.52 25.28 -3.52
CA ASP A 348 13.09 24.99 -2.16
C ASP A 348 12.06 23.85 -2.15
N ARG A 349 12.51 22.64 -2.47
CA ARG A 349 11.64 21.44 -2.50
C ARG A 349 12.24 20.26 -1.76
N PHE A 350 11.38 19.31 -1.43
CA PHE A 350 11.71 18.02 -0.84
C PHE A 350 11.25 16.92 -1.81
N PRO A 351 12.15 16.44 -2.69
CA PRO A 351 11.82 15.40 -3.66
C PRO A 351 11.28 14.12 -3.01
N PRO A 352 10.29 13.44 -3.60
CA PRO A 352 9.68 12.25 -3.01
C PRO A 352 10.58 11.00 -3.12
N SER A 353 11.50 10.99 -4.08
CA SER A 353 12.42 9.88 -4.31
C SER A 353 13.72 10.34 -4.96
N GLY A 354 14.73 9.48 -4.89
CA GLY A 354 16.04 9.73 -5.47
C GLY A 354 17.10 8.78 -4.91
N SER A 355 18.35 9.23 -4.92
CA SER A 355 19.49 8.39 -4.56
C SER A 355 20.65 9.16 -3.93
N CYS A 356 21.41 8.49 -3.08
CA CYS A 356 22.75 8.86 -2.65
C CYS A 356 23.76 7.91 -3.29
N ILE A 357 24.86 8.46 -3.81
CA ILE A 357 26.01 7.67 -4.30
C ILE A 357 27.22 8.07 -3.47
N HIS A 358 27.82 7.11 -2.78
CA HIS A 358 28.79 7.40 -1.70
C HIS A 358 29.83 6.30 -1.52
N HIS A 359 30.84 6.57 -0.68
CA HIS A 359 31.83 5.59 -0.24
C HIS A 359 31.69 5.33 1.28
N PRO A 360 30.84 4.38 1.70
CA PRO A 360 30.68 4.02 3.11
C PRO A 360 31.95 3.37 3.64
N ASN A 361 32.40 3.82 4.82
CA ASN A 361 33.71 3.50 5.39
C ASN A 361 34.89 3.74 4.43
N THR A 362 34.70 4.59 3.41
CA THR A 362 35.62 4.79 2.28
C THR A 362 36.01 3.54 1.53
N ASP A 363 35.14 2.53 1.56
CA ASP A 363 35.20 1.30 0.77
C ASP A 363 34.69 1.56 -0.66
N GLU A 364 34.52 0.50 -1.45
CA GLU A 364 34.01 0.62 -2.83
C GLU A 364 32.69 1.42 -2.89
N LYS A 365 32.52 2.18 -3.97
CA LYS A 365 31.35 3.05 -4.20
C LYS A 365 30.03 2.27 -4.14
N ARG A 366 29.08 2.81 -3.37
CA ARG A 366 27.74 2.26 -3.15
C ARG A 366 26.64 3.23 -3.58
N ILE A 367 25.44 2.69 -3.75
CA ILE A 367 24.21 3.44 -4.01
C ILE A 367 23.17 3.15 -2.92
N THR A 368 22.47 4.18 -2.47
CA THR A 368 21.45 4.13 -1.42
C THR A 368 20.22 4.89 -1.88
N LEU A 369 19.03 4.28 -1.81
CA LEU A 369 17.81 4.85 -2.38
C LEU A 369 16.88 5.39 -1.28
N TYR A 370 16.14 6.44 -1.64
CA TYR A 370 15.00 6.92 -0.85
C TYR A 370 13.77 7.01 -1.74
N ASP A 371 12.62 6.63 -1.18
CA ASP A 371 11.32 6.72 -1.82
C ASP A 371 10.22 6.71 -0.74
N ILE A 372 9.50 7.81 -0.59
CA ILE A 372 8.39 7.93 0.37
C ILE A 372 7.25 6.96 0.07
N ALA A 373 7.06 6.55 -1.20
CA ALA A 373 6.01 5.61 -1.57
C ALA A 373 6.32 4.19 -1.04
N VAL A 374 7.59 3.87 -0.82
CA VAL A 374 8.07 2.60 -0.27
C VAL A 374 8.26 2.68 1.26
N ARG A 375 8.14 3.88 1.85
CA ARG A 375 8.20 4.15 3.29
C ARG A 375 6.91 4.85 3.76
N PRO A 376 5.74 4.16 3.77
CA PRO A 376 4.48 4.77 4.20
C PRO A 376 4.49 5.19 5.68
N ASP A 377 5.39 4.62 6.49
CA ASP A 377 5.68 5.06 7.87
C ASP A 377 6.34 6.44 7.93
N ARG A 378 6.86 6.94 6.79
CA ARG A 378 7.49 8.25 6.60
C ARG A 378 6.96 8.94 5.33
N PRO A 379 5.75 9.51 5.37
CA PRO A 379 5.11 10.07 4.18
C PRO A 379 5.77 11.36 3.66
N THR A 380 6.75 11.93 4.38
CA THR A 380 7.45 13.17 4.00
C THR A 380 8.91 13.14 4.42
N HIS A 381 9.80 13.66 3.56
CA HIS A 381 11.12 14.15 3.98
C HIS A 381 10.98 15.52 4.63
N GLY A 382 11.80 15.80 5.65
CA GLY A 382 11.68 17.00 6.49
C GLY A 382 12.90 17.90 6.43
N SER A 383 12.76 19.12 6.95
CA SER A 383 13.91 19.96 7.31
C SER A 383 14.45 19.56 8.69
N SER A 384 15.77 19.58 8.87
CA SER A 384 16.43 19.34 10.16
C SER A 384 17.51 20.40 10.43
N TRP A 385 17.71 20.75 11.70
CA TRP A 385 18.83 21.57 12.16
C TRP A 385 20.01 20.67 12.48
N GLY A 386 21.11 20.75 11.71
CA GLY A 386 22.37 20.08 12.04
C GLY A 386 22.23 18.58 12.37
N CYS A 387 21.35 17.87 11.66
CA CYS A 387 21.07 16.44 11.86
C CYS A 387 20.34 16.07 13.17
N SER A 388 19.77 17.03 13.91
CA SER A 388 18.99 16.79 15.15
C SER A 388 17.66 16.05 14.89
N PRO A 389 17.16 15.24 15.85
CA PRO A 389 15.92 14.47 15.71
C PRO A 389 14.66 15.33 15.47
N PHE A 390 13.74 14.74 14.71
CA PHE A 390 12.38 15.22 14.37
C PHE A 390 11.42 14.89 15.55
N PRO A 391 10.28 15.58 15.78
CA PRO A 391 9.59 16.58 14.96
C PRO A 391 9.74 18.05 15.43
N GLY A 392 10.02 18.95 14.49
CA GLY A 392 9.97 20.40 14.65
C GLY A 392 10.19 21.09 13.30
N PRO A 393 9.77 22.36 13.10
CA PRO A 393 10.13 23.10 11.89
C PRO A 393 11.64 23.31 11.89
N GLY A 394 12.38 22.47 11.18
CA GLY A 394 13.81 22.67 10.97
C GLY A 394 14.05 24.02 10.30
N ASP A 395 15.24 24.60 10.48
CA ASP A 395 15.61 25.92 9.98
C ASP A 395 15.82 26.00 8.45
N GLY A 396 15.50 24.92 7.74
CA GLY A 396 15.62 24.81 6.28
C GLY A 396 17.05 24.62 5.78
N THR A 397 18.03 24.38 6.65
CA THR A 397 19.44 24.20 6.25
C THR A 397 19.75 22.80 5.70
N HIS A 398 19.12 21.76 6.24
CA HIS A 398 19.32 20.37 5.84
C HIS A 398 18.01 19.72 5.39
N ILE A 399 18.14 18.75 4.48
CA ILE A 399 17.09 17.76 4.16
C ILE A 399 17.38 16.48 4.94
N LYS A 400 16.42 16.04 5.76
CA LYS A 400 16.46 14.73 6.42
C LYS A 400 15.77 13.71 5.53
N VAL A 401 16.54 12.75 5.02
CA VAL A 401 16.10 11.71 4.09
C VAL A 401 15.99 10.37 4.80
N TYR A 402 14.89 9.65 4.57
CA TYR A 402 14.66 8.31 5.11
C TYR A 402 14.94 7.29 4.01
N TRP A 403 15.83 6.35 4.29
CA TRP A 403 16.26 5.38 3.27
C TRP A 403 15.18 4.35 3.03
N SER A 404 14.90 4.02 1.77
CA SER A 404 14.07 2.88 1.38
C SER A 404 14.93 1.64 1.12
N LEU A 405 16.19 1.82 0.73
CA LEU A 405 17.18 0.76 0.48
C LEU A 405 18.59 1.22 0.85
N ALA A 406 19.37 0.34 1.48
CA ALA A 406 20.72 0.60 1.99
C ALA A 406 20.79 1.77 2.99
N VAL A 407 22.01 2.23 3.30
CA VAL A 407 22.30 3.26 4.32
C VAL A 407 23.54 4.07 3.92
N THR A 408 23.92 5.04 4.75
CA THR A 408 25.28 5.58 4.73
C THR A 408 26.05 5.16 5.98
N GLU A 409 27.37 5.34 5.95
CA GLU A 409 28.29 5.00 7.05
C GLU A 409 29.39 6.07 7.12
N PRO A 410 30.17 6.18 8.22
CA PRO A 410 31.30 7.10 8.31
C PRO A 410 32.19 7.06 7.06
N GLY A 411 32.65 8.21 6.57
CA GLY A 411 33.36 8.33 5.28
C GLY A 411 32.46 8.62 4.07
N SER A 412 31.15 8.36 4.18
CA SER A 412 30.16 8.82 3.18
C SER A 412 30.01 10.34 3.16
N SER A 413 30.42 11.03 4.23
CA SER A 413 30.34 12.48 4.39
C SER A 413 30.77 13.24 3.13
N GLY A 414 29.97 14.22 2.72
CA GLY A 414 30.17 14.99 1.49
C GLY A 414 29.62 14.35 0.21
N SER A 415 29.06 13.14 0.27
CA SER A 415 28.40 12.50 -0.88
C SER A 415 27.15 13.28 -1.34
N PRO A 416 26.84 13.27 -2.65
CA PRO A 416 25.66 13.95 -3.18
C PRO A 416 24.37 13.19 -2.88
N LEU A 417 23.31 13.91 -2.51
CA LEU A 417 21.92 13.48 -2.60
C LEU A 417 21.32 13.96 -3.90
N PHE A 418 20.84 13.04 -4.72
CA PHE A 418 20.16 13.32 -5.98
C PHE A 418 18.64 13.24 -5.84
N ASP A 419 17.93 14.06 -6.60
CA ASP A 419 16.48 14.01 -6.77
C ASP A 419 16.03 13.01 -7.85
N GLU A 420 14.72 12.94 -8.11
CA GLU A 420 14.13 12.05 -9.11
C GLU A 420 14.53 12.39 -10.56
N PHE A 421 15.07 13.60 -10.78
CA PHE A 421 15.62 14.07 -12.05
C PHE A 421 17.14 13.93 -12.14
N LYS A 422 17.74 13.26 -11.16
CA LYS A 422 19.17 12.95 -11.07
C LYS A 422 20.07 14.18 -10.92
N ARG A 423 19.57 15.21 -10.24
CA ARG A 423 20.27 16.45 -9.91
C ARG A 423 20.56 16.51 -8.42
N VAL A 424 21.74 17.00 -8.05
CA VAL A 424 22.13 17.14 -6.65
C VAL A 424 21.26 18.20 -5.97
N ILE A 425 20.73 17.88 -4.80
CA ILE A 425 19.95 18.79 -3.94
C ILE A 425 20.64 19.07 -2.60
N GLY A 426 21.70 18.33 -2.28
CA GLY A 426 22.53 18.55 -1.10
C GLY A 426 23.70 17.58 -1.00
N GLN A 427 24.57 17.78 -0.02
CA GLN A 427 25.69 16.90 0.30
C GLN A 427 25.60 16.36 1.74
N LEU A 428 26.04 15.12 1.98
CA LEU A 428 25.85 14.44 3.27
C LEU A 428 26.62 15.16 4.38
N HIS A 429 25.90 15.55 5.43
CA HIS A 429 26.50 15.99 6.69
C HIS A 429 26.66 14.77 7.61
N GLY A 430 25.59 14.00 7.81
CA GLY A 430 25.61 12.78 8.62
C GLY A 430 24.23 12.34 9.06
N GLY A 431 24.15 11.38 9.96
CA GLY A 431 22.89 10.86 10.50
C GLY A 431 23.08 9.61 11.34
N ALA A 432 21.97 8.99 11.71
CA ALA A 432 21.96 7.82 12.58
C ALA A 432 21.95 6.50 11.80
N SER A 433 21.98 6.55 10.46
CA SER A 433 21.85 5.36 9.65
C SER A 433 23.07 4.45 9.77
N ALA A 434 22.81 3.14 9.75
CA ALA A 434 23.79 2.07 9.73
C ALA A 434 23.07 0.77 9.35
N CYS A 435 23.81 -0.24 8.90
CA CYS A 435 23.19 -1.53 8.60
C CYS A 435 22.47 -2.12 9.82
N GLY A 436 21.21 -2.53 9.63
CA GLY A 436 20.35 -3.04 10.70
C GLY A 436 19.58 -1.97 11.48
N GLN A 437 19.78 -0.68 11.20
CA GLN A 437 18.94 0.38 11.77
C GLN A 437 17.51 0.33 11.22
N THR A 438 16.57 0.82 12.02
CA THR A 438 15.14 0.86 11.69
C THR A 438 14.50 2.18 12.16
N GLY A 439 13.27 2.45 11.72
CA GLY A 439 12.50 3.62 12.16
C GLY A 439 13.19 4.95 11.81
N ASP A 440 13.12 5.94 12.71
CA ASP A 440 13.72 7.28 12.53
C ASP A 440 15.23 7.24 12.31
N ASN A 441 15.91 6.22 12.85
CA ASN A 441 17.37 6.12 12.75
C ASN A 441 17.82 5.62 11.39
N LEU A 442 16.91 5.08 10.57
CA LEU A 442 17.20 4.74 9.18
C LEU A 442 17.11 5.98 8.28
N SER A 443 17.86 7.02 8.65
CA SER A 443 17.86 8.32 8.00
C SER A 443 19.18 9.05 8.15
N ASP A 444 19.45 9.93 7.18
CA ASP A 444 20.56 10.87 7.22
C ASP A 444 20.12 12.28 6.83
N CYS A 445 21.01 13.24 6.99
CA CYS A 445 20.78 14.65 6.75
C CYS A 445 21.83 15.22 5.79
N TYR A 446 21.34 15.96 4.80
CA TYR A 446 22.15 16.55 3.74
C TYR A 446 22.01 18.07 3.76
N GLY A 447 23.13 18.78 3.76
CA GLY A 447 23.15 20.24 3.64
C GLY A 447 22.60 20.66 2.29
N ARG A 448 21.55 21.48 2.26
CA ARG A 448 20.79 21.75 1.03
C ARG A 448 21.54 22.70 0.10
N ILE A 449 21.57 22.39 -1.20
CA ILE A 449 22.05 23.36 -2.21
C ILE A 449 21.27 24.66 -2.15
N TRP A 450 19.96 24.61 -1.89
CA TRP A 450 19.14 25.80 -1.66
C TRP A 450 19.75 26.75 -0.60
N ARG A 451 20.23 26.20 0.52
CA ARG A 451 20.87 26.98 1.59
C ARG A 451 22.30 27.39 1.20
N SER A 452 23.09 26.45 0.68
CA SER A 452 24.47 26.67 0.23
C SER A 452 24.56 27.69 -0.92
N TRP A 453 23.48 27.90 -1.67
CA TRP A 453 23.40 28.87 -2.77
C TRP A 453 23.69 30.29 -2.31
N THR A 454 23.12 30.68 -1.17
CA THR A 454 23.33 32.00 -0.55
C THR A 454 24.34 31.96 0.58
N GLY A 455 24.46 30.82 1.26
CA GLY A 455 25.43 30.57 2.31
C GLY A 455 25.43 31.66 3.38
N ASN A 456 26.61 32.23 3.66
CA ASN A 456 26.76 33.37 4.59
C ASN A 456 26.89 34.73 3.86
N GLY A 457 26.51 34.80 2.58
CA GLY A 457 26.38 36.05 1.85
C GLY A 457 27.63 36.55 1.12
N THR A 458 28.72 35.79 1.08
CA THR A 458 29.95 36.15 0.34
C THR A 458 30.36 35.05 -0.63
N ALA A 459 31.11 35.37 -1.68
CA ALA A 459 31.59 34.38 -2.65
C ALA A 459 32.42 33.24 -2.01
N ALA A 460 33.14 33.53 -0.92
CA ALA A 460 33.90 32.54 -0.15
C ALA A 460 33.03 31.65 0.74
N THR A 461 31.72 31.90 0.82
CA THR A 461 30.79 31.20 1.71
C THR A 461 29.52 30.73 1.02
N ARG A 462 29.41 30.80 -0.32
CA ARG A 462 28.21 30.40 -1.07
C ARG A 462 28.52 29.82 -2.45
N LEU A 463 27.57 29.09 -3.03
CA LEU A 463 27.72 28.43 -4.34
C LEU A 463 27.41 29.33 -5.54
N SER A 464 26.57 30.36 -5.38
CA SER A 464 26.01 31.13 -6.51
C SER A 464 27.06 31.73 -7.45
N ASP A 465 28.15 32.29 -6.91
CA ASP A 465 29.20 32.96 -7.72
C ASP A 465 30.00 31.97 -8.57
N TRP A 466 29.96 30.67 -8.22
CA TRP A 466 30.74 29.63 -8.86
C TRP A 466 29.90 28.80 -9.83
N LEU A 467 28.70 28.39 -9.39
CA LEU A 467 27.82 27.52 -10.18
C LEU A 467 26.94 28.29 -11.17
N ASP A 468 26.69 29.58 -10.93
CA ASP A 468 26.02 30.49 -11.87
C ASP A 468 26.78 31.82 -11.99
N ALA A 469 28.06 31.75 -12.35
CA ALA A 469 28.97 32.89 -12.40
C ALA A 469 28.50 34.05 -13.31
N THR A 470 27.67 33.76 -14.32
CA THR A 470 27.10 34.76 -15.23
C THR A 470 25.71 35.23 -14.81
N ASN A 471 25.21 34.78 -13.66
CA ASN A 471 23.91 35.15 -13.07
C ASN A 471 22.75 34.94 -14.06
N THR A 472 22.70 33.78 -14.70
CA THR A 472 21.62 33.38 -15.61
C THR A 472 20.27 33.28 -14.90
N GLY A 473 20.28 33.08 -13.58
CA GLY A 473 19.08 32.85 -12.78
C GLY A 473 18.59 31.41 -12.83
N ALA A 474 19.35 30.48 -13.44
CA ALA A 474 18.98 29.08 -13.54
C ALA A 474 18.65 28.49 -12.16
N LEU A 475 17.57 27.72 -12.09
CA LEU A 475 17.14 27.01 -10.88
C LEU A 475 17.74 25.60 -10.81
N ASN A 476 18.18 25.07 -11.94
CA ASN A 476 18.80 23.76 -12.06
C ASN A 476 19.70 23.68 -13.29
N THR A 477 20.55 22.65 -13.31
CA THR A 477 21.31 22.18 -14.49
C THR A 477 21.42 20.66 -14.44
N ASP A 478 21.61 20.03 -15.60
CA ASP A 478 21.74 18.57 -15.70
C ASP A 478 23.21 18.12 -15.62
N THR A 479 23.41 16.82 -15.42
CA THR A 479 24.74 16.20 -15.40
C THR A 479 25.41 16.34 -16.76
N LEU A 480 26.64 16.87 -16.74
CA LEU A 480 27.49 17.02 -17.92
C LEU A 480 28.56 15.93 -17.90
N LEU A 481 28.58 15.08 -18.93
CA LEU A 481 29.60 14.04 -19.06
C LEU A 481 30.86 14.61 -19.70
N SER A 482 32.03 14.29 -19.16
CA SER A 482 33.32 14.73 -19.72
C SER A 482 33.74 13.93 -20.96
N GLY A 483 33.02 12.85 -21.30
CA GLY A 483 33.37 11.91 -22.36
C GLY A 483 32.19 11.56 -23.26
N GLY A 484 32.32 11.92 -24.54
CA GLY A 484 31.55 11.41 -25.68
C GLY A 484 30.06 11.70 -25.77
N LEU A 485 29.42 10.97 -26.67
CA LEU A 485 27.99 11.09 -26.96
C LEU A 485 27.17 10.50 -25.81
N SER A 486 26.07 11.16 -25.47
CA SER A 486 25.04 10.60 -24.61
C SER A 486 23.82 10.19 -25.44
N VAL A 487 23.12 9.15 -25.00
CA VAL A 487 21.92 8.64 -25.68
C VAL A 487 20.77 8.62 -24.68
N SER A 488 19.71 9.37 -25.01
CA SER A 488 18.48 9.46 -24.23
C SER A 488 17.31 8.85 -25.01
N PRO A 489 16.38 8.09 -24.38
CA PRO A 489 16.40 7.65 -22.99
C PRO A 489 17.60 6.72 -22.68
N THR A 490 18.01 6.69 -21.41
CA THR A 490 19.15 5.88 -20.93
C THR A 490 18.80 4.40 -20.76
N THR A 491 17.52 4.07 -20.74
CA THR A 491 17.00 2.71 -20.63
C THR A 491 16.65 2.14 -22.00
N GLY A 492 16.67 0.81 -22.11
CA GLY A 492 16.08 0.09 -23.23
C GLY A 492 14.55 0.21 -23.27
N THR A 493 13.88 -0.57 -24.12
CA THR A 493 12.41 -0.52 -24.24
C THR A 493 11.78 -1.89 -24.38
N THR A 494 10.73 -2.10 -23.60
CA THR A 494 9.86 -3.27 -23.72
C THR A 494 8.70 -2.96 -24.66
N HIS A 495 8.61 -3.74 -25.73
CA HIS A 495 7.49 -3.78 -26.68
C HIS A 495 6.55 -4.91 -26.31
N ILE A 496 5.27 -4.63 -26.09
CA ILE A 496 4.29 -5.62 -25.64
C ILE A 496 3.15 -5.72 -26.64
N GLY A 497 2.78 -6.94 -27.05
CA GLY A 497 1.63 -7.19 -27.92
C GLY A 497 1.20 -8.65 -27.95
N ILE A 498 0.00 -8.88 -28.48
CA ILE A 498 -0.52 -10.23 -28.73
C ILE A 498 0.21 -10.90 -29.90
N VAL A 499 0.05 -12.22 -30.06
CA VAL A 499 0.46 -12.91 -31.30
C VAL A 499 -0.26 -12.23 -32.48
N GLY A 500 0.49 -11.73 -33.47
CA GLY A 500 -0.05 -10.94 -34.59
C GLY A 500 0.03 -9.41 -34.42
N GLY A 501 0.36 -8.90 -33.23
CA GLY A 501 0.33 -7.47 -32.91
C GLY A 501 -1.09 -6.90 -32.74
N PRO A 502 -1.25 -5.58 -32.53
CA PRO A 502 -0.22 -4.55 -32.52
C PRO A 502 0.67 -4.60 -31.26
N PHE A 503 1.85 -4.00 -31.36
CA PHE A 503 2.82 -3.91 -30.26
C PHE A 503 2.93 -2.46 -29.76
N THR A 504 2.92 -2.28 -28.45
CA THR A 504 3.08 -0.99 -27.77
C THR A 504 4.54 -0.52 -27.79
N ASN A 505 4.77 0.78 -27.54
CA ASN A 505 6.10 1.41 -27.50
C ASN A 505 6.94 1.30 -28.79
N ASN A 506 6.26 1.08 -29.92
CA ASN A 506 6.86 0.92 -31.24
C ASN A 506 6.38 2.05 -32.19
N PRO A 507 7.26 2.93 -32.70
CA PRO A 507 8.72 2.98 -32.49
C PRO A 507 9.11 3.64 -31.17
N THR A 508 10.29 3.29 -30.67
CA THR A 508 10.99 4.00 -29.60
C THR A 508 11.94 5.02 -30.21
N ASN A 509 11.87 6.29 -29.81
CA ASN A 509 12.78 7.33 -30.32
C ASN A 509 13.91 7.61 -29.33
N TYR A 510 15.15 7.49 -29.80
CA TYR A 510 16.36 7.88 -29.10
C TYR A 510 16.93 9.18 -29.67
N SER A 511 17.55 9.97 -28.81
CA SER A 511 18.27 11.19 -29.11
C SER A 511 19.72 11.04 -28.68
N ILE A 512 20.63 11.14 -29.66
CA ILE A 512 22.08 11.12 -29.49
C ILE A 512 22.54 12.57 -29.36
N ASN A 513 23.05 12.94 -28.19
CA ASN A 513 23.50 14.29 -27.88
C ASN A 513 25.02 14.33 -27.78
N ASN A 514 25.62 15.42 -28.24
CA ASN A 514 27.04 15.69 -28.05
C ASN A 514 27.21 16.95 -27.22
N GLN A 515 27.51 16.77 -25.94
CA GLN A 515 27.82 17.87 -25.03
C GLN A 515 29.33 18.13 -24.91
N THR A 516 30.15 17.43 -25.71
CA THR A 516 31.60 17.66 -25.75
C THR A 516 31.94 18.85 -26.65
N ALA A 517 33.16 19.37 -26.48
CA ALA A 517 33.69 20.49 -27.26
C ALA A 517 34.05 20.15 -28.71
N ASN A 518 34.06 18.86 -29.09
CA ASN A 518 34.43 18.39 -30.43
C ASN A 518 33.29 17.60 -31.07
N ALA A 519 33.19 17.61 -32.39
CA ALA A 519 32.24 16.73 -33.08
C ALA A 519 32.55 15.25 -32.80
N ALA A 520 31.52 14.46 -32.54
CA ALA A 520 31.67 13.03 -32.23
C ALA A 520 30.89 12.20 -33.25
N ASN A 521 31.53 11.14 -33.73
CA ASN A 521 30.97 10.20 -34.70
C ASN A 521 30.28 9.07 -33.95
N TYR A 522 29.11 8.64 -34.42
CA TYR A 522 28.41 7.50 -33.86
C TYR A 522 28.17 6.40 -34.88
N SER A 523 28.02 5.18 -34.37
CA SER A 523 27.45 4.03 -35.06
C SER A 523 26.37 3.41 -34.18
N VAL A 524 25.16 3.23 -34.69
CA VAL A 524 24.09 2.48 -34.00
C VAL A 524 23.88 1.17 -34.73
N SER A 525 24.00 0.05 -34.03
CA SER A 525 23.90 -1.29 -34.60
C SER A 525 23.05 -2.20 -33.74
N ILE A 526 22.45 -3.23 -34.35
CA ILE A 526 21.80 -4.32 -33.62
C ILE A 526 22.85 -5.41 -33.38
N VAL A 527 23.09 -5.79 -32.13
CA VAL A 527 24.21 -6.65 -31.75
C VAL A 527 23.74 -7.97 -31.17
N GLY A 528 24.39 -9.05 -31.63
CA GLY A 528 24.36 -10.38 -31.03
C GLY A 528 23.03 -11.10 -31.21
N GLY A 529 22.83 -11.79 -32.33
CA GLY A 529 21.87 -12.90 -32.52
C GLY A 529 20.44 -12.74 -31.95
N GLY A 530 20.00 -11.51 -31.69
CA GLY A 530 18.80 -11.22 -30.93
C GLY A 530 17.56 -11.79 -31.60
N THR A 531 16.63 -12.28 -30.81
CA THR A 531 15.46 -13.00 -31.32
C THR A 531 14.28 -12.05 -31.57
N ALA A 532 14.32 -10.81 -31.08
CA ALA A 532 13.34 -9.77 -31.40
C ALA A 532 13.76 -9.06 -32.71
N PRO A 533 12.91 -9.04 -33.74
CA PRO A 533 13.28 -8.48 -35.03
C PRO A 533 13.09 -6.97 -34.99
N LEU A 534 14.18 -6.21 -35.06
CA LEU A 534 14.23 -4.75 -34.94
C LEU A 534 14.73 -4.08 -36.21
N LEU A 535 14.35 -2.81 -36.39
CA LEU A 535 14.82 -1.88 -37.41
C LEU A 535 15.26 -0.57 -36.74
N LEU A 536 16.32 0.05 -37.29
CA LEU A 536 16.85 1.36 -36.95
C LEU A 536 16.49 2.35 -38.07
N ASN A 537 15.71 3.39 -37.76
CA ASN A 537 15.12 4.33 -38.73
C ASN A 537 14.46 3.63 -39.94
N GLY A 538 13.78 2.51 -39.69
CA GLY A 538 13.08 1.72 -40.71
C GLY A 538 13.96 0.76 -41.54
N GLY A 539 15.26 0.61 -41.23
CA GLY A 539 16.16 -0.35 -41.90
C GLY A 539 16.98 -1.20 -40.90
N PRO A 540 17.76 -2.21 -41.35
CA PRO A 540 18.49 -3.11 -40.45
C PRO A 540 19.72 -2.48 -39.75
N GLY A 541 20.10 -1.25 -40.14
CA GLY A 541 21.35 -0.63 -39.69
C GLY A 541 22.62 -1.25 -40.31
N PRO A 542 23.81 -0.86 -39.83
CA PRO A 542 24.04 0.17 -38.81
C PRO A 542 23.74 1.58 -39.32
N LEU A 543 23.32 2.47 -38.42
CA LEU A 543 23.21 3.90 -38.69
C LEU A 543 24.50 4.59 -38.28
N ASN A 544 25.13 5.33 -39.18
CA ASN A 544 26.35 6.09 -38.87
C ASN A 544 26.09 7.58 -39.07
N GLY A 545 26.71 8.41 -38.23
CA GLY A 545 26.61 9.86 -38.36
C GLY A 545 27.59 10.61 -37.49
N THR A 546 27.49 11.93 -37.51
CA THR A 546 28.32 12.84 -36.72
C THR A 546 27.41 13.84 -36.03
N VAL A 547 27.55 14.01 -34.71
CA VAL A 547 26.86 15.05 -33.95
C VAL A 547 27.87 16.18 -33.66
N PRO A 548 27.65 17.42 -34.14
CA PRO A 548 28.53 18.55 -33.87
C PRO A 548 28.63 18.86 -32.38
N ALA A 549 29.74 19.48 -31.96
CA ALA A 549 29.92 19.98 -30.59
C ALA A 549 28.78 20.96 -30.21
N GLY A 550 28.03 20.66 -29.14
CA GLY A 550 26.87 21.47 -28.73
C GLY A 550 25.77 21.60 -29.80
N GLY A 551 25.79 20.75 -30.82
CA GLY A 551 24.88 20.80 -31.97
C GLY A 551 23.52 20.13 -31.71
N PRO A 552 22.59 20.20 -32.68
CA PRO A 552 21.30 19.53 -32.58
C PRO A 552 21.49 18.01 -32.47
N SER A 553 20.71 17.40 -31.61
CA SER A 553 20.74 15.96 -31.36
C SER A 553 20.39 15.13 -32.59
N ALA A 554 21.04 13.98 -32.79
CA ALA A 554 20.67 13.04 -33.84
C ALA A 554 19.57 12.07 -33.36
N GLY A 555 18.49 11.92 -34.13
CA GLY A 555 17.37 11.04 -33.80
C GLY A 555 17.54 9.62 -34.36
N VAL A 556 17.24 8.62 -33.54
CA VAL A 556 17.19 7.20 -33.93
C VAL A 556 15.89 6.58 -33.45
N ALA A 557 14.98 6.27 -34.38
CA ALA A 557 13.79 5.48 -34.14
C ALA A 557 14.14 3.98 -34.21
N VAL A 558 13.96 3.26 -33.11
CA VAL A 558 14.03 1.80 -33.07
C VAL A 558 12.62 1.25 -33.17
N SER A 559 12.33 0.47 -34.20
CA SER A 559 11.02 -0.14 -34.42
C SER A 559 11.09 -1.66 -34.54
N LEU A 560 9.98 -2.34 -34.31
CA LEU A 560 9.84 -3.76 -34.64
C LEU A 560 9.75 -3.94 -36.17
N ASP A 561 10.40 -4.98 -36.69
CA ASP A 561 10.23 -5.46 -38.06
C ASP A 561 8.88 -6.18 -38.23
N ALA A 562 8.38 -6.26 -39.47
CA ALA A 562 7.10 -6.90 -39.78
C ALA A 562 7.04 -8.39 -39.36
N SER A 563 8.19 -9.09 -39.29
CA SER A 563 8.25 -10.48 -38.83
C SER A 563 7.88 -10.64 -37.34
N ALA A 564 7.90 -9.57 -36.54
CA ALA A 564 7.45 -9.61 -35.13
C ALA A 564 6.01 -10.12 -34.99
N ALA A 565 5.14 -9.82 -35.97
CA ALA A 565 3.75 -10.28 -35.97
C ALA A 565 3.61 -11.80 -36.16
N SER A 566 4.63 -12.46 -36.73
CA SER A 566 4.63 -13.91 -36.96
C SER A 566 5.32 -14.73 -35.86
N LEU A 567 5.84 -14.08 -34.83
CA LEU A 567 6.50 -14.77 -33.73
C LEU A 567 5.48 -15.53 -32.86
N PRO A 568 5.80 -16.77 -32.41
CA PRO A 568 5.06 -17.46 -31.38
C PRO A 568 5.01 -16.67 -30.06
N ALA A 569 4.15 -17.09 -29.13
CA ALA A 569 4.16 -16.50 -27.80
C ALA A 569 5.50 -16.78 -27.10
N GLY A 570 6.10 -15.75 -26.52
CA GLY A 570 7.43 -15.81 -25.89
C GLY A 570 8.03 -14.44 -25.63
N ILE A 571 9.16 -14.42 -24.92
CA ILE A 571 9.96 -13.23 -24.68
C ILE A 571 11.19 -13.29 -25.59
N TYR A 572 11.39 -12.22 -26.34
CA TYR A 572 12.45 -12.09 -27.32
C TYR A 572 13.28 -10.86 -26.97
N THR A 573 14.60 -10.98 -26.89
CA THR A 573 15.47 -9.85 -26.51
C THR A 573 16.50 -9.58 -27.57
N THR A 574 16.72 -8.31 -27.86
CA THR A 574 17.71 -7.84 -28.83
C THR A 574 18.40 -6.59 -28.30
N THR A 575 19.73 -6.51 -28.44
CA THR A 575 20.50 -5.35 -28.00
C THR A 575 20.70 -4.37 -29.15
N VAL A 576 20.36 -3.11 -28.94
CA VAL A 576 20.75 -1.99 -29.80
C VAL A 576 21.95 -1.31 -29.17
N ARG A 577 23.09 -1.34 -29.87
CA ARG A 577 24.35 -0.74 -29.45
C ARG A 577 24.52 0.61 -30.10
N PHE A 578 24.61 1.65 -29.28
CA PHE A 578 25.04 2.98 -29.67
C PHE A 578 26.52 3.11 -29.35
N GLN A 579 27.35 3.29 -30.38
CA GLN A 579 28.79 3.43 -30.25
C GLN A 579 29.17 4.87 -30.60
N ASP A 580 29.78 5.58 -29.65
CA ASP A 580 30.59 6.75 -29.97
C ASP A 580 31.94 6.25 -30.50
N THR A 581 32.10 6.32 -31.81
CA THR A 581 33.30 5.85 -32.50
C THR A 581 34.46 6.83 -32.41
N THR A 582 34.20 8.10 -32.06
CA THR A 582 35.26 9.09 -31.79
C THR A 582 35.90 8.83 -30.44
N ASN A 583 35.09 8.55 -29.41
CA ASN A 583 35.54 8.41 -28.03
C ASN A 583 35.62 6.95 -27.54
N ASN A 584 35.36 5.99 -28.43
CA ASN A 584 35.33 4.55 -28.15
C ASN A 584 34.39 4.18 -26.98
N LEU A 585 33.28 4.90 -26.84
CA LEU A 585 32.26 4.61 -25.84
C LEU A 585 31.16 3.75 -26.45
N THR A 586 30.68 2.80 -25.66
CA THR A 586 29.61 1.89 -26.06
C THR A 586 28.47 2.01 -25.06
N MET A 587 27.27 2.26 -25.57
CA MET A 587 26.03 2.39 -24.81
C MET A 587 25.02 1.40 -25.39
N ASP A 588 24.74 0.34 -24.65
CA ASP A 588 23.78 -0.68 -25.08
C ASP A 588 22.37 -0.35 -24.54
N ARG A 589 21.35 -0.65 -25.35
CA ARG A 589 19.93 -0.54 -25.02
C ARG A 589 19.28 -1.87 -25.34
N ILE A 590 18.81 -2.56 -24.30
CA ILE A 590 18.14 -3.84 -24.45
C ILE A 590 16.68 -3.60 -24.83
N HIS A 591 16.28 -4.11 -25.97
CA HIS A 591 14.87 -4.14 -26.37
C HIS A 591 14.31 -5.52 -26.13
N THR A 592 13.22 -5.58 -25.36
CA THR A 592 12.48 -6.80 -25.07
C THR A 592 11.17 -6.76 -25.84
N LEU A 593 10.93 -7.72 -26.72
CA LEU A 593 9.64 -7.96 -27.35
C LEU A 593 8.95 -9.10 -26.60
N GLU A 594 7.86 -8.78 -25.92
CA GLU A 594 7.00 -9.75 -25.27
C GLU A 594 5.81 -10.03 -26.18
N VAL A 595 5.80 -11.23 -26.76
CA VAL A 595 4.70 -11.72 -27.58
C VAL A 595 3.83 -12.60 -26.68
N GLY A 596 2.68 -12.06 -26.28
CA GLY A 596 1.57 -12.84 -25.76
C GLY A 596 1.66 -13.43 -24.35
N GLN A 597 2.27 -12.82 -23.32
CA GLN A 597 2.21 -13.28 -21.89
C GLN A 597 2.31 -12.08 -20.92
N THR A 598 1.71 -11.97 -19.71
CA THR A 598 1.15 -12.86 -18.68
C THR A 598 -0.32 -12.55 -18.34
N GLY A 599 -1.02 -13.44 -17.65
CA GLY A 599 -2.38 -13.21 -17.16
C GLY A 599 -2.89 -14.39 -16.35
N PHE A 600 -3.85 -14.17 -15.47
CA PHE A 600 -4.51 -15.21 -14.70
C PHE A 600 -6.01 -14.94 -14.62
N ASN A 601 -6.80 -16.00 -14.42
CA ASN A 601 -8.23 -15.89 -14.13
C ASN A 601 -8.48 -16.21 -12.66
N THR A 602 -9.43 -15.49 -12.05
CA THR A 602 -9.89 -15.76 -10.68
C THR A 602 -11.34 -16.25 -10.73
N THR A 603 -11.59 -17.49 -10.30
CA THR A 603 -12.94 -18.07 -10.23
C THR A 603 -13.28 -18.51 -8.81
N PRO A 604 -14.53 -18.36 -8.34
CA PRO A 604 -15.66 -17.77 -9.06
C PRO A 604 -15.64 -16.22 -9.03
N ALA A 605 -16.58 -15.60 -9.76
CA ALA A 605 -16.65 -14.13 -9.89
C ALA A 605 -17.38 -13.44 -8.71
N ASN A 606 -18.19 -14.18 -7.96
CA ASN A 606 -18.95 -13.65 -6.82
C ASN A 606 -18.04 -13.28 -5.63
N GLY A 607 -18.47 -12.28 -4.86
CA GLY A 607 -17.88 -11.93 -3.57
C GLY A 607 -18.25 -12.91 -2.46
N LEU A 608 -17.70 -12.66 -1.27
CA LEU A 608 -18.10 -13.34 -0.02
C LEU A 608 -19.10 -12.43 0.71
N SER A 609 -20.26 -12.96 1.10
CA SER A 609 -21.20 -12.27 1.99
C SER A 609 -21.60 -13.22 3.11
N ALA A 610 -21.58 -12.75 4.35
CA ALA A 610 -22.04 -13.49 5.52
C ALA A 610 -22.63 -12.57 6.58
N GLY A 611 -23.31 -13.17 7.56
CA GLY A 611 -23.75 -12.48 8.77
C GLY A 611 -23.58 -13.38 9.99
N GLY A 612 -23.66 -12.80 11.18
CA GLY A 612 -23.56 -13.53 12.44
C GLY A 612 -23.74 -12.62 13.66
N PRO A 613 -23.77 -13.17 14.89
CA PRO A 613 -23.91 -12.40 16.13
C PRO A 613 -22.84 -11.32 16.30
N VAL A 614 -23.17 -10.26 17.03
CA VAL A 614 -22.15 -9.38 17.64
C VAL A 614 -21.26 -10.25 18.53
N GLY A 615 -19.94 -10.15 18.38
CA GLY A 615 -18.99 -11.05 19.06
C GLY A 615 -18.56 -12.28 18.26
N GLY A 616 -19.22 -12.57 17.14
CA GLY A 616 -18.94 -13.75 16.31
C GLY A 616 -19.33 -15.08 16.97
N PRO A 617 -18.87 -16.23 16.45
CA PRO A 617 -17.84 -16.38 15.42
C PRO A 617 -18.38 -16.24 13.99
N PHE A 618 -17.58 -15.64 13.11
CA PHE A 618 -17.85 -15.57 11.68
C PHE A 618 -17.03 -16.62 10.93
N THR A 619 -17.67 -17.73 10.55
CA THR A 619 -16.97 -18.93 10.02
C THR A 619 -17.09 -19.11 8.51
N ALA A 620 -17.90 -18.28 7.84
CA ALA A 620 -18.08 -18.36 6.40
C ALA A 620 -16.79 -18.02 5.64
N THR A 621 -16.50 -18.79 4.60
CA THR A 621 -15.33 -18.63 3.75
C THR A 621 -15.70 -18.79 2.27
N GLN A 622 -14.91 -18.19 1.39
CA GLN A 622 -14.99 -18.37 -0.07
C GLN A 622 -13.61 -18.77 -0.59
N VAL A 623 -13.55 -19.88 -1.30
CA VAL A 623 -12.34 -20.31 -2.00
C VAL A 623 -12.35 -19.72 -3.40
N TYR A 624 -11.26 -19.08 -3.79
CA TYR A 624 -10.99 -18.64 -5.14
C TYR A 624 -9.85 -19.46 -5.74
N THR A 625 -10.07 -19.95 -6.95
CA THR A 625 -9.05 -20.61 -7.76
C THR A 625 -8.45 -19.60 -8.73
N LEU A 626 -7.13 -19.43 -8.62
CA LEU A 626 -6.32 -18.61 -9.51
C LEU A 626 -5.70 -19.54 -10.53
N THR A 627 -6.03 -19.38 -11.80
CA THR A 627 -5.48 -20.21 -12.89
C THR A 627 -4.68 -19.34 -13.83
N SER A 628 -3.41 -19.70 -14.05
CA SER A 628 -2.57 -19.03 -15.02
C SER A 628 -3.14 -19.26 -16.42
N THR A 629 -3.33 -18.18 -17.16
CA THR A 629 -3.78 -18.22 -18.57
C THR A 629 -2.62 -18.21 -19.56
N GLN A 630 -1.36 -18.13 -19.07
CA GLN A 630 -0.19 -17.94 -19.93
C GLN A 630 1.01 -18.83 -19.53
N PRO A 631 1.93 -19.15 -20.47
CA PRO A 631 3.03 -20.10 -20.26
C PRO A 631 4.13 -19.69 -19.28
N THR A 632 4.21 -18.42 -18.88
CA THR A 632 5.28 -17.86 -18.05
C THR A 632 4.81 -17.75 -16.60
N PRO A 633 5.74 -17.85 -15.63
CA PRO A 633 5.39 -17.73 -14.24
C PRO A 633 4.72 -16.39 -13.91
N VAL A 634 3.65 -16.43 -13.12
CA VAL A 634 2.94 -15.24 -12.61
C VAL A 634 2.91 -15.26 -11.08
N THR A 635 3.32 -14.16 -10.47
CA THR A 635 3.20 -13.89 -9.04
C THR A 635 1.96 -13.03 -8.81
N ILE A 636 1.03 -13.54 -8.02
CA ILE A 636 -0.23 -12.89 -7.71
C ILE A 636 -0.23 -12.53 -6.23
N GLN A 637 -0.43 -11.24 -5.92
CA GLN A 637 -0.65 -10.76 -4.56
C GLN A 637 -2.14 -10.70 -4.25
N ILE A 638 -2.53 -11.32 -3.14
CA ILE A 638 -3.87 -11.27 -2.58
C ILE A 638 -3.82 -10.40 -1.33
N ALA A 639 -4.56 -9.29 -1.32
CA ALA A 639 -4.58 -8.34 -0.22
C ALA A 639 -6.02 -7.95 0.13
N ALA A 640 -6.29 -7.74 1.42
CA ALA A 640 -7.58 -7.25 1.90
C ALA A 640 -7.43 -5.80 2.37
N ASN A 641 -8.42 -4.97 2.08
CA ASN A 641 -8.42 -3.56 2.51
C ASN A 641 -9.02 -3.33 3.91
N GLN A 642 -9.51 -4.39 4.56
CA GLN A 642 -10.09 -4.34 5.89
C GLN A 642 -9.44 -5.39 6.81
N PRO A 643 -9.13 -5.04 8.07
CA PRO A 643 -8.45 -5.94 9.00
C PRO A 643 -9.34 -7.10 9.50
N TRP A 644 -10.66 -6.98 9.37
CA TRP A 644 -11.62 -8.02 9.73
C TRP A 644 -11.78 -9.12 8.66
N ILE A 645 -11.08 -9.00 7.52
CA ILE A 645 -11.03 -10.03 6.46
C ILE A 645 -9.77 -10.88 6.65
N SER A 646 -9.89 -12.21 6.58
CA SER A 646 -8.76 -13.14 6.61
C SER A 646 -8.44 -13.71 5.23
N ILE A 647 -7.15 -13.96 4.99
CA ILE A 647 -6.64 -14.60 3.77
C ILE A 647 -5.90 -15.88 4.21
N ASN A 648 -6.37 -17.03 3.76
CA ASN A 648 -5.95 -18.37 4.21
C ASN A 648 -5.95 -18.51 5.75
N GLY A 649 -6.92 -17.87 6.42
CA GLY A 649 -7.04 -17.87 7.88
C GLY A 649 -6.07 -16.95 8.63
N GLY A 650 -5.18 -16.23 7.94
CA GLY A 650 -4.24 -15.27 8.52
C GLY A 650 -4.49 -13.83 8.08
N THR A 651 -3.60 -12.93 8.49
CA THR A 651 -3.52 -11.56 7.98
C THR A 651 -2.72 -11.54 6.67
N GLY A 652 -3.28 -10.97 5.61
CA GLY A 652 -2.55 -10.77 4.36
C GLY A 652 -1.57 -9.58 4.40
N PRO A 653 -0.92 -9.25 3.27
CA PRO A 653 -1.10 -9.88 1.95
C PRO A 653 -0.39 -11.24 1.81
N VAL A 654 -0.84 -12.06 0.86
CA VAL A 654 -0.23 -13.35 0.49
C VAL A 654 0.17 -13.32 -0.98
N ASN A 655 1.38 -13.76 -1.31
CA ASN A 655 1.85 -13.91 -2.69
C ASN A 655 1.81 -15.39 -3.11
N LEU A 656 1.23 -15.68 -4.27
CA LEU A 656 1.18 -17.01 -4.88
C LEU A 656 1.89 -16.99 -6.22
N ASN A 657 2.67 -18.04 -6.50
CA ASN A 657 3.37 -18.22 -7.78
C ASN A 657 2.71 -19.35 -8.57
N LEU A 658 2.31 -19.07 -9.81
CA LEU A 658 1.87 -20.08 -10.79
C LEU A 658 2.94 -20.17 -11.88
N ASN A 659 3.38 -21.37 -12.24
CA ASN A 659 4.62 -21.61 -13.01
C ASN A 659 4.41 -21.97 -14.48
N GLY A 660 3.19 -21.83 -15.01
CA GLY A 660 2.89 -22.04 -16.44
C GLY A 660 1.40 -22.13 -16.75
N THR A 661 1.03 -22.26 -18.03
CA THR A 661 -0.37 -22.26 -18.47
C THR A 661 -1.16 -23.37 -17.78
N GLY A 662 -2.31 -23.02 -17.20
CA GLY A 662 -3.19 -23.96 -16.52
C GLY A 662 -2.75 -24.34 -15.10
N ASP A 663 -1.56 -23.92 -14.67
CA ASP A 663 -1.17 -24.03 -13.26
C ASP A 663 -2.13 -23.20 -12.41
N ASN A 664 -2.50 -23.74 -11.25
CA ASN A 664 -3.52 -23.14 -10.42
C ASN A 664 -3.22 -23.25 -8.93
N ALA A 665 -3.71 -22.27 -8.17
CA ALA A 665 -3.64 -22.25 -6.73
C ALA A 665 -4.98 -21.79 -6.15
N ALA A 666 -5.36 -22.37 -5.03
CA ALA A 666 -6.54 -21.98 -4.27
C ALA A 666 -6.16 -21.00 -3.16
N VAL A 667 -6.99 -19.97 -2.96
CA VAL A 667 -6.90 -19.05 -1.82
C VAL A 667 -8.26 -18.97 -1.13
N THR A 668 -8.26 -19.09 0.18
CA THR A 668 -9.47 -19.05 1.00
C THR A 668 -9.61 -17.67 1.62
N ILE A 669 -10.68 -16.97 1.33
CA ILE A 669 -11.04 -15.70 1.96
C ILE A 669 -12.07 -15.97 3.04
N GLY A 670 -11.91 -15.37 4.21
CA GLY A 670 -12.83 -15.51 5.34
C GLY A 670 -12.82 -14.27 6.23
N TYR A 671 -13.20 -14.46 7.49
CA TYR A 671 -13.20 -13.40 8.51
C TYR A 671 -12.08 -13.64 9.51
N SER A 672 -11.47 -12.57 10.01
CA SER A 672 -10.43 -12.63 11.04
C SER A 672 -11.04 -12.46 12.44
N ALA A 673 -10.25 -12.68 13.50
CA ALA A 673 -10.71 -12.43 14.87
C ALA A 673 -11.14 -10.97 15.11
N ALA A 674 -10.64 -10.00 14.31
CA ALA A 674 -11.06 -8.61 14.41
C ALA A 674 -12.52 -8.38 14.01
N ALA A 675 -13.12 -9.30 13.22
CA ALA A 675 -14.55 -9.25 12.91
C ALA A 675 -15.41 -9.38 14.18
N ASN A 676 -14.96 -10.15 15.17
CA ASN A 676 -15.68 -10.37 16.43
C ASN A 676 -15.80 -9.10 17.30
N SER A 677 -14.99 -8.08 17.03
CA SER A 677 -15.01 -6.81 17.76
C SER A 677 -15.85 -5.72 17.08
N LEU A 678 -16.51 -6.05 15.97
CA LEU A 678 -17.37 -5.11 15.25
C LEU A 678 -18.73 -4.97 15.97
N ALA A 679 -19.25 -3.75 16.03
CA ALA A 679 -20.61 -3.49 16.50
C ALA A 679 -21.66 -3.99 15.49
N ALA A 680 -22.92 -4.13 15.91
CA ALA A 680 -24.00 -4.48 14.99
C ALA A 680 -24.07 -3.49 13.80
N GLY A 681 -24.17 -4.00 12.58
CA GLY A 681 -24.19 -3.22 11.35
C GLY A 681 -23.59 -3.96 10.15
N LEU A 682 -23.77 -3.35 8.97
CA LEU A 682 -23.28 -3.87 7.70
C LEU A 682 -21.91 -3.31 7.36
N TYR A 683 -20.91 -4.19 7.25
CA TYR A 683 -19.53 -3.85 6.92
C TYR A 683 -19.20 -4.32 5.50
N ASN A 684 -18.52 -3.46 4.75
CA ASN A 684 -18.10 -3.74 3.39
C ASN A 684 -16.57 -3.63 3.27
N GLY A 685 -15.97 -4.57 2.57
CA GLY A 685 -14.56 -4.61 2.26
C GLY A 685 -14.32 -5.24 0.89
N GLN A 686 -13.05 -5.31 0.50
CA GLN A 686 -12.62 -5.89 -0.76
C GLN A 686 -11.32 -6.66 -0.58
N VAL A 687 -11.20 -7.73 -1.35
CA VAL A 687 -9.95 -8.43 -1.60
C VAL A 687 -9.50 -8.13 -3.02
N SER A 688 -8.27 -7.65 -3.17
CA SER A 688 -7.63 -7.44 -4.46
C SER A 688 -6.73 -8.62 -4.83
N PHE A 689 -6.79 -9.04 -6.07
CA PHE A 689 -5.90 -10.01 -6.70
C PHE A 689 -5.08 -9.26 -7.74
N THR A 690 -3.79 -9.07 -7.46
CA THR A 690 -2.91 -8.19 -8.23
C THR A 690 -1.77 -8.99 -8.82
N ASN A 691 -1.63 -8.97 -10.15
CA ASN A 691 -0.49 -9.50 -10.87
C ASN A 691 0.75 -8.61 -10.59
N LEU A 692 1.76 -9.16 -9.92
CA LEU A 692 3.03 -8.49 -9.66
C LEU A 692 4.06 -8.72 -10.78
N SER A 693 3.74 -9.56 -11.78
CA SER A 693 4.64 -9.95 -12.87
C SER A 693 4.50 -9.07 -14.13
N GLY A 694 4.25 -7.77 -13.95
CA GLY A 694 4.47 -6.74 -14.99
C GLY A 694 3.30 -6.44 -15.94
N SER A 695 2.14 -7.09 -15.81
CA SER A 695 0.92 -6.71 -16.54
C SER A 695 -0.26 -6.57 -15.59
N ASN A 696 -1.20 -5.65 -15.84
CA ASN A 696 -2.45 -5.57 -15.07
C ASN A 696 -3.48 -6.64 -15.50
N ASN A 697 -3.09 -7.56 -16.38
CA ASN A 697 -3.98 -8.54 -16.96
C ASN A 697 -4.28 -9.65 -15.93
N GLY A 698 -5.57 -9.89 -15.67
CA GLY A 698 -6.04 -10.74 -14.58
C GLY A 698 -6.30 -10.02 -13.26
N ASN A 699 -5.87 -8.75 -13.11
CA ASN A 699 -6.16 -7.98 -11.90
C ASN A 699 -7.66 -7.86 -11.69
N THR A 700 -8.11 -8.15 -10.48
CA THR A 700 -9.53 -8.09 -10.15
C THR A 700 -9.73 -7.87 -8.66
N THR A 701 -10.93 -7.46 -8.27
CA THR A 701 -11.34 -7.38 -6.87
C THR A 701 -12.56 -8.27 -6.63
N ARG A 702 -12.71 -8.72 -5.39
CA ARG A 702 -13.92 -9.41 -4.91
C ARG A 702 -14.42 -8.67 -3.69
N ALA A 703 -15.71 -8.33 -3.70
CA ALA A 703 -16.36 -7.72 -2.55
C ALA A 703 -16.44 -8.74 -1.40
N VAL A 704 -16.25 -8.25 -0.18
CA VAL A 704 -16.51 -9.00 1.04
C VAL A 704 -17.48 -8.18 1.88
N GLN A 705 -18.61 -8.77 2.25
CA GLN A 705 -19.65 -8.12 3.03
C GLN A 705 -19.89 -8.92 4.31
N LEU A 706 -19.89 -8.25 5.45
CA LEU A 706 -20.18 -8.84 6.74
C LEU A 706 -21.32 -8.08 7.42
N ASP A 707 -22.42 -8.76 7.66
CA ASP A 707 -23.57 -8.22 8.38
C ASP A 707 -23.55 -8.67 9.84
N VAL A 708 -23.02 -7.82 10.71
CA VAL A 708 -22.88 -8.11 12.12
C VAL A 708 -24.21 -7.83 12.81
N GLY A 709 -24.77 -8.84 13.47
CA GLY A 709 -26.09 -8.79 14.11
C GLY A 709 -27.23 -9.42 13.32
N ARG A 710 -27.00 -9.97 12.11
CA ARG A 710 -28.00 -10.72 11.32
C ARG A 710 -27.74 -12.23 11.34
N TYR A 711 -28.66 -12.99 11.94
CA TYR A 711 -28.58 -14.44 12.12
C TYR A 711 -29.31 -15.14 10.99
N THR A 712 -28.78 -16.28 10.53
CA THR A 712 -29.44 -17.13 9.54
C THR A 712 -29.86 -18.44 10.19
N TYR A 713 -31.12 -18.80 10.04
CA TYR A 713 -31.69 -20.04 10.54
C TYR A 713 -32.28 -20.84 9.39
N THR A 714 -31.66 -21.97 9.09
CA THR A 714 -32.02 -22.82 7.95
C THR A 714 -32.85 -24.01 8.41
N ALA A 715 -33.90 -24.34 7.66
CA ALA A 715 -34.70 -25.52 7.93
C ALA A 715 -33.91 -26.80 7.64
N THR A 716 -34.03 -27.79 8.52
CA THR A 716 -33.32 -29.07 8.40
C THR A 716 -34.24 -30.25 8.11
N ASP A 717 -35.56 -30.03 8.12
CA ASP A 717 -36.60 -31.04 7.91
C ASP A 717 -37.12 -31.07 6.46
N VAL A 718 -36.31 -30.57 5.51
CA VAL A 718 -36.54 -30.49 4.07
C VAL A 718 -35.51 -31.34 3.32
N PRO A 719 -35.80 -31.87 2.11
CA PRO A 719 -36.99 -31.61 1.30
C PRO A 719 -38.28 -32.28 1.81
N GLN A 720 -39.44 -31.68 1.53
CA GLN A 720 -40.78 -32.26 1.83
C GLN A 720 -41.71 -32.24 0.61
N ASN A 721 -42.42 -33.35 0.37
CA ASN A 721 -43.36 -33.45 -0.76
C ASN A 721 -44.61 -32.58 -0.54
N ILE A 722 -44.97 -31.80 -1.54
CA ILE A 722 -46.22 -31.06 -1.64
C ILE A 722 -47.16 -31.87 -2.54
N ASN A 723 -48.25 -32.39 -1.97
CA ASN A 723 -49.26 -33.15 -2.71
C ASN A 723 -50.51 -32.29 -2.96
N ASP A 724 -51.24 -32.60 -4.03
CA ASP A 724 -52.52 -31.99 -4.37
C ASP A 724 -53.46 -31.82 -3.17
N ASN A 725 -54.05 -30.63 -3.03
CA ASN A 725 -55.03 -30.31 -1.99
C ASN A 725 -54.56 -30.65 -0.55
N ALA A 726 -53.25 -30.65 -0.31
CA ALA A 726 -52.66 -30.94 0.99
C ALA A 726 -51.86 -29.75 1.52
N THR A 727 -51.62 -29.78 2.83
CA THR A 727 -50.78 -28.78 3.53
C THR A 727 -49.64 -29.49 4.22
N ILE A 728 -48.44 -28.94 4.08
CA ILE A 728 -47.24 -29.35 4.82
C ILE A 728 -46.76 -28.20 5.71
N THR A 729 -45.97 -28.56 6.72
CA THR A 729 -45.32 -27.60 7.62
C THR A 729 -43.88 -28.01 7.83
N SER A 730 -42.98 -27.03 7.76
CA SER A 730 -41.57 -27.19 8.10
C SER A 730 -41.18 -26.21 9.21
N VAL A 731 -40.32 -26.64 10.13
CA VAL A 731 -40.03 -25.89 11.36
C VAL A 731 -38.54 -25.56 11.48
N VAL A 732 -38.27 -24.30 11.84
CA VAL A 732 -36.96 -23.81 12.25
C VAL A 732 -37.01 -23.49 13.75
N ASN A 733 -36.18 -24.17 14.54
CA ASN A 733 -36.05 -23.88 15.97
C ASN A 733 -34.96 -22.85 16.22
N VAL A 734 -35.32 -21.69 16.73
CA VAL A 734 -34.40 -20.61 17.10
C VAL A 734 -34.19 -20.63 18.61
N THR A 735 -32.95 -20.80 19.05
CA THR A 735 -32.59 -20.84 20.48
C THR A 735 -32.07 -19.49 21.00
N ASP A 736 -31.59 -18.62 20.11
CA ASP A 736 -31.15 -17.26 20.44
C ASP A 736 -32.33 -16.40 20.92
N ALA A 737 -32.05 -15.46 21.83
CA ALA A 737 -33.04 -14.55 22.39
C ALA A 737 -32.59 -13.10 22.16
N TYR A 738 -33.25 -12.43 21.23
CA TYR A 738 -33.08 -11.01 20.93
C TYR A 738 -34.31 -10.50 20.18
N CYS A 739 -34.43 -9.18 20.05
CA CYS A 739 -35.56 -8.58 19.35
C CYS A 739 -35.30 -8.45 17.87
N ILE A 740 -36.32 -8.80 17.11
CA ILE A 740 -36.30 -8.71 15.67
C ILE A 740 -36.26 -7.23 15.28
N GLY A 741 -35.20 -6.82 14.59
CA GLY A 741 -35.08 -5.53 13.93
C GLY A 741 -35.46 -5.60 12.45
N ASP A 742 -35.28 -6.77 11.83
CA ASP A 742 -35.61 -7.03 10.43
C ASP A 742 -35.67 -8.54 10.15
N VAL A 743 -36.49 -8.98 9.19
CA VAL A 743 -36.65 -10.40 8.79
C VAL A 743 -36.69 -10.51 7.28
N ASN A 744 -35.83 -11.36 6.73
CA ASN A 744 -35.90 -11.83 5.35
C ASN A 744 -36.16 -13.34 5.32
N VAL A 745 -36.95 -13.81 4.36
CA VAL A 745 -37.30 -15.23 4.23
C VAL A 745 -36.95 -15.72 2.84
N GLN A 746 -36.04 -16.69 2.75
CA GLN A 746 -35.71 -17.35 1.49
C GLN A 746 -36.47 -18.66 1.38
N VAL A 747 -37.18 -18.88 0.27
CA VAL A 747 -37.99 -20.07 -0.01
C VAL A 747 -37.57 -20.65 -1.36
N ASP A 748 -37.42 -21.96 -1.38
CA ASP A 748 -37.05 -22.77 -2.54
C ASP A 748 -38.05 -23.93 -2.67
N ILE A 749 -38.91 -23.88 -3.70
CA ILE A 749 -39.96 -24.87 -3.98
C ILE A 749 -39.90 -25.22 -5.46
N THR A 750 -39.70 -26.49 -5.78
CA THR A 750 -39.99 -27.05 -7.10
C THR A 750 -41.47 -27.41 -7.19
N HIS A 751 -42.23 -26.80 -8.10
CA HIS A 751 -43.66 -27.09 -8.31
C HIS A 751 -44.08 -26.83 -9.75
N THR A 752 -44.94 -27.70 -10.28
CA THR A 752 -45.40 -27.58 -11.67
C THR A 752 -46.12 -26.25 -11.87
N TYR A 753 -47.11 -25.88 -11.04
CA TYR A 753 -47.73 -24.55 -11.06
C TYR A 753 -47.77 -23.89 -9.68
N ILE A 754 -47.05 -22.77 -9.52
CA ILE A 754 -47.01 -22.03 -8.24
C ILE A 754 -48.29 -21.23 -7.98
N GLY A 755 -49.13 -21.04 -9.01
CA GLY A 755 -50.47 -20.47 -8.85
C GLY A 755 -51.39 -21.31 -7.98
N ASP A 756 -51.00 -22.52 -7.60
CA ASP A 756 -51.77 -23.39 -6.72
C ASP A 756 -51.41 -23.25 -5.25
N LEU A 757 -50.24 -22.66 -4.97
CA LEU A 757 -49.66 -22.62 -3.65
C LEU A 757 -50.10 -21.40 -2.84
N ILE A 758 -50.28 -21.62 -1.55
CA ILE A 758 -50.23 -20.58 -0.51
C ILE A 758 -49.04 -20.90 0.39
N VAL A 759 -48.18 -19.92 0.63
CA VAL A 759 -46.99 -20.04 1.48
C VAL A 759 -47.04 -18.99 2.58
N GLU A 760 -46.96 -19.43 3.82
CA GLU A 760 -47.04 -18.58 5.01
C GLU A 760 -45.89 -18.87 5.97
N VAL A 761 -45.34 -17.83 6.58
CA VAL A 761 -44.37 -17.94 7.67
C VAL A 761 -45.02 -17.49 8.97
N ILE A 762 -44.79 -18.25 10.04
CA ILE A 762 -45.41 -18.08 11.35
C ILE A 762 -44.30 -17.92 12.39
N SER A 763 -44.32 -16.81 13.15
CA SER A 763 -43.37 -16.57 14.25
C SER A 763 -43.73 -17.33 15.54
N PRO A 764 -42.80 -17.47 16.50
CA PRO A 764 -43.08 -18.05 17.81
C PRO A 764 -44.18 -17.31 18.60
N ALA A 765 -44.35 -16.00 18.34
CA ALA A 765 -45.41 -15.18 18.93
C ALA A 765 -46.78 -15.39 18.25
N GLY A 766 -46.84 -16.19 17.17
CA GLY A 766 -48.05 -16.51 16.43
C GLY A 766 -48.39 -15.52 15.32
N THR A 767 -47.51 -14.58 14.99
CA THR A 767 -47.70 -13.67 13.86
C THR A 767 -47.55 -14.43 12.55
N ILE A 768 -48.45 -14.19 11.60
CA ILE A 768 -48.50 -14.91 10.32
C ILE A 768 -48.34 -13.91 9.18
N VAL A 769 -47.36 -14.13 8.31
CA VAL A 769 -47.16 -13.37 7.08
C VAL A 769 -47.29 -14.29 5.88
N ARG A 770 -48.15 -13.94 4.92
CA ARG A 770 -48.33 -14.71 3.69
C ARG A 770 -47.34 -14.23 2.62
N LEU A 771 -46.35 -15.06 2.37
CA LEU A 771 -45.29 -14.81 1.39
C LEU A 771 -45.80 -14.96 -0.04
N HIS A 772 -46.59 -16.00 -0.31
CA HIS A 772 -47.14 -16.31 -1.63
C HIS A 772 -48.62 -16.63 -1.55
N ASN A 773 -49.42 -16.07 -2.46
CA ASN A 773 -50.88 -16.21 -2.45
C ASN A 773 -51.42 -16.53 -3.84
N ARG A 774 -51.11 -17.73 -4.36
CA ARG A 774 -51.60 -18.23 -5.66
C ARG A 774 -51.29 -17.29 -6.83
N THR A 775 -50.26 -16.46 -6.70
CA THR A 775 -49.79 -15.60 -7.79
C THR A 775 -48.91 -16.39 -8.75
N GLY A 776 -48.72 -15.90 -9.98
CA GLY A 776 -47.90 -16.57 -11.00
C GLY A 776 -48.63 -17.52 -11.96
N GLY A 777 -49.87 -17.95 -11.64
CA GLY A 777 -50.67 -18.79 -12.54
C GLY A 777 -49.96 -20.10 -12.90
N SER A 778 -49.79 -20.38 -14.20
CA SER A 778 -49.09 -21.56 -14.71
C SER A 778 -47.56 -21.43 -14.76
N ALA A 779 -46.97 -20.57 -13.93
CA ALA A 779 -45.53 -20.49 -13.78
C ALA A 779 -45.02 -21.61 -12.87
N ASP A 780 -43.86 -22.15 -13.21
CA ASP A 780 -43.20 -23.21 -12.45
C ASP A 780 -42.29 -22.57 -11.37
N ASP A 781 -42.12 -23.28 -10.25
CA ASP A 781 -41.14 -23.07 -9.18
C ASP A 781 -41.11 -21.71 -8.43
N ILE A 782 -40.76 -21.75 -7.13
CA ILE A 782 -40.47 -20.56 -6.31
C ILE A 782 -39.02 -20.62 -5.85
N HIS A 783 -38.15 -19.80 -6.44
CA HIS A 783 -36.79 -19.56 -5.94
C HIS A 783 -36.66 -18.09 -5.53
N ARG A 784 -37.10 -17.76 -4.31
CA ARG A 784 -37.33 -16.35 -3.95
C ARG A 784 -36.81 -16.00 -2.56
N LEU A 785 -36.23 -14.80 -2.46
CA LEU A 785 -35.96 -14.12 -1.19
C LEU A 785 -37.03 -13.05 -1.02
N TYR A 786 -37.85 -13.19 0.02
CA TYR A 786 -38.79 -12.17 0.47
C TYR A 786 -38.07 -11.22 1.42
N ASP A 787 -38.20 -9.93 1.13
CA ASP A 787 -37.56 -8.81 1.83
C ASP A 787 -38.42 -7.55 1.56
N ASP A 788 -38.76 -6.84 2.64
CA ASP A 788 -39.62 -5.66 2.58
C ASP A 788 -38.93 -4.51 1.84
N GLY A 789 -39.43 -4.19 0.65
CA GLY A 789 -38.88 -3.14 -0.22
C GLY A 789 -38.14 -3.66 -1.46
N VAL A 790 -37.88 -4.97 -1.56
CA VAL A 790 -37.30 -5.60 -2.76
C VAL A 790 -38.26 -6.58 -3.39
N THR A 791 -38.64 -7.63 -2.64
CA THR A 791 -39.61 -8.65 -3.08
C THR A 791 -40.62 -8.83 -1.98
N ASN A 792 -41.66 -8.02 -2.02
CA ASN A 792 -42.67 -7.98 -0.97
C ASN A 792 -43.48 -9.29 -0.93
N PRO A 793 -43.90 -9.74 0.26
CA PRO A 793 -44.94 -10.75 0.42
C PRO A 793 -46.23 -10.40 -0.34
N ASP A 794 -46.93 -11.41 -0.87
CA ASP A 794 -48.24 -11.20 -1.53
C ASP A 794 -49.33 -10.72 -0.55
N GLY A 795 -49.16 -10.99 0.74
CA GLY A 795 -50.07 -10.62 1.80
C GLY A 795 -51.27 -11.58 1.96
N PRO A 796 -52.01 -11.49 3.08
CA PRO A 796 -51.94 -10.42 4.09
C PRO A 796 -50.67 -10.46 4.95
N GLY A 797 -50.30 -9.28 5.47
CA GLY A 797 -49.09 -9.06 6.29
C GLY A 797 -47.84 -8.67 5.49
N THR A 798 -46.83 -8.15 6.19
CA THR A 798 -45.49 -7.83 5.67
C THR A 798 -44.42 -8.35 6.64
N LEU A 799 -43.15 -8.49 6.22
CA LEU A 799 -42.12 -9.03 7.13
C LEU A 799 -41.85 -8.11 8.32
N ALA A 800 -42.15 -6.82 8.19
CA ALA A 800 -42.13 -5.83 9.25
C ALA A 800 -43.09 -6.15 10.40
N ASP A 801 -44.11 -6.99 10.18
CA ASP A 801 -45.02 -7.46 11.24
C ASP A 801 -44.28 -8.26 12.33
N PHE A 802 -43.08 -8.76 12.04
CA PHE A 802 -42.23 -9.45 13.01
C PHE A 802 -41.38 -8.51 13.85
N ILE A 803 -41.23 -7.23 13.46
CA ILE A 803 -40.33 -6.29 14.15
C ILE A 803 -40.79 -6.09 15.60
N GLY A 804 -39.82 -6.15 16.52
CA GLY A 804 -40.02 -6.02 17.97
C GLY A 804 -40.43 -7.31 18.67
N GLU A 805 -40.75 -8.39 17.94
CA GLU A 805 -41.00 -9.70 18.57
C GLU A 805 -39.69 -10.32 19.08
N ASN A 806 -39.79 -11.17 20.10
CA ASN A 806 -38.68 -12.03 20.50
C ASN A 806 -38.52 -13.14 19.46
N VAL A 807 -37.29 -13.28 18.95
CA VAL A 807 -36.96 -14.26 17.91
C VAL A 807 -37.03 -15.71 18.40
N GLN A 808 -36.90 -15.94 19.72
CA GLN A 808 -36.73 -17.25 20.32
C GLN A 808 -37.98 -18.13 20.16
N GLY A 809 -37.79 -19.37 19.68
CA GLY A 809 -38.83 -20.39 19.59
C GLY A 809 -38.97 -21.01 18.20
N ASN A 810 -40.11 -21.64 17.97
CA ASN A 810 -40.38 -22.34 16.70
C ASN A 810 -40.98 -21.39 15.67
N TRP A 811 -40.24 -21.19 14.59
CA TRP A 811 -40.75 -20.60 13.37
C TRP A 811 -41.28 -21.68 12.45
N THR A 812 -42.45 -21.48 11.87
CA THR A 812 -43.10 -22.48 11.00
C THR A 812 -43.35 -21.91 9.62
N LEU A 813 -42.86 -22.59 8.57
CA LEU A 813 -43.30 -22.36 7.19
C LEU A 813 -44.44 -23.34 6.88
N ARG A 814 -45.59 -22.81 6.49
CA ARG A 814 -46.76 -23.58 6.07
C ARG A 814 -46.95 -23.41 4.56
N VAL A 815 -46.95 -24.53 3.84
CA VAL A 815 -47.16 -24.57 2.39
C VAL A 815 -48.39 -25.41 2.11
N SER A 816 -49.36 -24.86 1.39
CA SER A 816 -50.56 -25.60 0.99
C SER A 816 -50.76 -25.52 -0.51
N ASP A 817 -50.95 -26.68 -1.13
CA ASP A 817 -51.50 -26.78 -2.47
C ASP A 817 -53.03 -26.72 -2.39
N ASN A 818 -53.64 -25.85 -3.19
CA ASN A 818 -55.09 -25.62 -3.20
C ASN A 818 -55.72 -25.87 -4.59
N ALA A 819 -55.05 -26.63 -5.45
CA ALA A 819 -55.61 -27.20 -6.66
C ALA A 819 -55.23 -28.69 -6.76
N GLY A 820 -55.54 -29.34 -7.87
CA GLY A 820 -55.13 -30.72 -8.09
C GLY A 820 -54.55 -30.90 -9.47
N GLN A 821 -53.88 -32.04 -9.69
CA GLN A 821 -53.10 -32.46 -10.84
C GLN A 821 -51.62 -32.04 -10.84
N ASP A 822 -51.22 -31.13 -9.94
CA ASP A 822 -49.88 -30.56 -9.87
C ASP A 822 -49.27 -30.79 -8.48
N VAL A 823 -48.16 -31.53 -8.44
CA VAL A 823 -47.41 -31.82 -7.21
C VAL A 823 -46.01 -31.23 -7.28
N GLY A 824 -45.34 -31.13 -6.13
CA GLY A 824 -43.96 -30.64 -6.06
C GLY A 824 -43.27 -30.93 -4.74
N THR A 825 -42.25 -30.17 -4.42
CA THR A 825 -41.38 -30.36 -3.25
C THR A 825 -40.98 -29.01 -2.67
N LEU A 826 -41.08 -28.84 -1.36
CA LEU A 826 -40.36 -27.78 -0.64
C LEU A 826 -38.91 -28.23 -0.51
N ASP A 827 -38.02 -27.67 -1.31
CA ASP A 827 -36.61 -28.06 -1.38
C ASP A 827 -35.79 -27.43 -0.26
N GLY A 828 -36.13 -26.21 0.13
CA GLY A 828 -35.45 -25.50 1.21
C GLY A 828 -36.11 -24.19 1.62
N TRP A 829 -35.87 -23.77 2.86
CA TRP A 829 -36.13 -22.39 3.27
C TRP A 829 -35.25 -21.97 4.45
N GLN A 830 -35.08 -20.66 4.61
CA GLN A 830 -34.32 -20.09 5.73
C GLN A 830 -34.82 -18.69 6.11
N LEU A 831 -34.67 -18.38 7.40
CA LEU A 831 -34.87 -17.06 7.98
C LEU A 831 -33.53 -16.34 8.05
N LYS A 832 -33.53 -15.04 7.75
CA LYS A 832 -32.39 -14.15 7.99
C LYS A 832 -32.89 -12.98 8.82
N ILE A 833 -32.52 -12.95 10.10
CA ILE A 833 -33.12 -12.04 11.08
C ILE A 833 -32.05 -11.13 11.65
N ALA A 834 -32.20 -9.82 11.48
CA ALA A 834 -31.34 -8.84 12.15
C ALA A 834 -31.87 -8.55 13.54
N ALA A 835 -30.97 -8.46 14.53
CA ALA A 835 -31.32 -7.97 15.85
C ALA A 835 -31.51 -6.44 15.82
N SER A 836 -32.53 -5.92 16.52
CA SER A 836 -32.74 -4.47 16.69
C SER A 836 -31.77 -3.83 17.70
N GLY A 837 -31.05 -4.65 18.47
CA GLY A 837 -30.11 -4.20 19.51
C GLY A 837 -30.75 -3.78 20.84
N GLY A 838 -32.08 -3.81 20.98
CA GLY A 838 -32.82 -3.49 22.21
C GLY A 838 -33.46 -4.70 22.91
N ASN A 839 -34.10 -4.47 24.07
CA ASN A 839 -34.89 -5.45 24.83
C ASN A 839 -36.34 -5.52 24.32
N CYS A 840 -36.96 -6.71 24.33
CA CYS A 840 -38.26 -6.91 23.70
C CYS A 840 -39.32 -6.60 24.74
N ALA A 841 -39.83 -5.37 24.75
CA ALA A 841 -40.94 -5.03 25.62
C ALA A 841 -42.13 -5.95 25.26
N PRO A 842 -42.65 -6.74 26.22
CA PRO A 842 -43.76 -7.64 25.93
C PRO A 842 -45.00 -6.81 25.57
N PRO A 843 -45.78 -7.20 24.54
CA PRO A 843 -47.05 -6.55 24.26
C PRO A 843 -47.96 -6.62 25.48
N GLN A 844 -48.57 -5.51 25.84
CA GLN A 844 -49.50 -5.38 26.97
C GLN A 844 -50.94 -5.26 26.45
N LEU A 845 -51.90 -5.73 27.24
CA LEU A 845 -53.32 -5.50 26.99
C LEU A 845 -53.65 -4.02 27.25
N VAL A 846 -54.05 -3.29 26.21
CA VAL A 846 -54.36 -1.86 26.27
C VAL A 846 -55.87 -1.60 26.36
N TYR A 847 -56.66 -2.33 25.56
CA TYR A 847 -58.12 -2.24 25.58
C TYR A 847 -58.75 -3.64 25.63
N SER A 848 -59.88 -3.78 26.31
CA SER A 848 -60.64 -5.04 26.37
C SER A 848 -62.15 -4.77 26.43
N TRP A 849 -62.90 -5.50 25.61
CA TRP A 849 -64.35 -5.50 25.54
C TRP A 849 -64.86 -6.95 25.59
N PRO A 850 -65.20 -7.48 26.78
CA PRO A 850 -65.78 -8.82 26.96
C PRO A 850 -67.26 -8.91 26.55
N LEU A 851 -67.84 -7.81 26.02
CA LEU A 851 -69.22 -7.69 25.58
C LEU A 851 -70.33 -8.06 26.60
N ASP A 852 -70.02 -8.18 27.89
CA ASP A 852 -71.02 -8.27 28.97
C ASP A 852 -71.98 -7.07 29.01
N THR A 853 -71.51 -5.92 28.53
CA THR A 853 -72.31 -4.69 28.29
C THR A 853 -72.09 -4.19 26.87
N ASP A 854 -73.12 -3.62 26.25
CA ASP A 854 -73.02 -3.02 24.92
C ASP A 854 -72.03 -1.82 24.92
N PRO A 855 -70.90 -1.89 24.20
CA PRO A 855 -69.95 -0.78 24.08
C PRO A 855 -70.47 0.40 23.22
N GLY A 856 -71.66 0.31 22.62
CA GLY A 856 -72.27 1.40 21.85
C GLY A 856 -71.67 1.55 20.45
N TRP A 857 -71.22 0.45 19.85
CA TRP A 857 -70.66 0.43 18.50
C TRP A 857 -71.74 0.64 17.43
N SER A 858 -71.34 1.17 16.27
CA SER A 858 -72.27 1.39 15.16
C SER A 858 -72.56 0.09 14.44
N ALA A 859 -73.80 -0.39 14.51
CA ALA A 859 -74.25 -1.64 13.90
C ALA A 859 -75.23 -1.38 12.75
N ASP A 860 -74.89 -1.82 11.54
CA ASP A 860 -75.77 -1.71 10.38
C ASP A 860 -76.99 -2.65 10.51
N ALA A 861 -78.18 -2.08 10.32
CA ALA A 861 -79.39 -2.88 10.11
C ALA A 861 -79.34 -3.59 8.75
N GLY A 862 -79.85 -4.82 8.66
CA GLY A 862 -80.04 -5.48 7.38
C GLY A 862 -81.46 -5.32 6.83
N PRO A 863 -81.81 -6.08 5.77
CA PRO A 863 -83.04 -5.88 5.02
C PRO A 863 -84.29 -6.13 5.88
N GLY A 864 -85.18 -5.13 5.97
CA GLY A 864 -86.48 -5.24 6.66
C GLY A 864 -86.61 -4.55 8.04
N GLY A 865 -85.55 -3.92 8.56
CA GLY A 865 -85.59 -3.08 9.77
C GLY A 865 -85.08 -3.76 11.06
N SER A 866 -84.91 -2.96 12.11
CA SER A 866 -84.30 -3.33 13.40
C SER A 866 -85.33 -3.93 14.38
N GLY A 867 -85.43 -5.26 14.40
CA GLY A 867 -86.01 -5.98 15.55
C GLY A 867 -85.00 -6.12 16.69
N PRO A 868 -85.44 -6.39 17.94
CA PRO A 868 -84.56 -6.48 19.12
C PRO A 868 -83.49 -7.57 19.02
N ASN A 869 -83.66 -8.55 18.12
CA ASN A 869 -82.68 -9.61 17.83
C ASN A 869 -82.41 -9.69 16.30
N GLY A 870 -82.40 -8.52 15.65
CA GLY A 870 -82.85 -8.29 14.27
C GLY A 870 -82.09 -8.90 13.09
N ASN A 871 -82.65 -8.65 11.90
CA ASN A 871 -82.11 -8.98 10.58
C ASN A 871 -80.86 -8.15 10.22
N GLY A 872 -79.80 -8.14 11.04
CA GLY A 872 -78.60 -7.31 10.85
C GLY A 872 -77.57 -7.49 11.97
N TRP A 873 -76.59 -6.59 12.09
CA TRP A 873 -75.68 -6.59 13.23
C TRP A 873 -76.44 -6.20 14.51
N ALA A 874 -76.28 -6.99 15.58
CA ALA A 874 -76.92 -6.74 16.87
C ALA A 874 -76.04 -7.22 18.03
N TRP A 875 -76.12 -6.51 19.15
CA TRP A 875 -75.60 -6.97 20.44
C TRP A 875 -76.69 -7.70 21.22
N GLY A 876 -76.39 -8.87 21.76
CA GLY A 876 -77.32 -9.64 22.58
C GLY A 876 -76.99 -11.12 22.64
N VAL A 877 -77.91 -11.91 23.19
CA VAL A 877 -77.76 -13.35 23.33
C VAL A 877 -78.08 -14.04 21.99
N PRO A 878 -77.15 -14.80 21.40
CA PRO A 878 -77.45 -15.66 20.25
C PRO A 878 -78.55 -16.67 20.57
N ASP A 879 -79.50 -16.84 19.67
CA ASP A 879 -80.61 -17.79 19.84
C ASP A 879 -80.81 -18.65 18.58
N ASN A 880 -80.96 -19.95 18.81
CA ASN A 880 -81.13 -20.97 17.78
C ASN A 880 -82.60 -21.22 17.41
N SER A 881 -83.54 -20.43 17.95
CA SER A 881 -84.98 -20.53 17.64
C SER A 881 -85.35 -20.17 16.20
N GLY A 882 -84.45 -19.53 15.44
CA GLY A 882 -84.65 -19.09 14.05
C GLY A 882 -84.56 -20.17 12.96
N GLY A 883 -84.25 -21.42 13.31
CA GLY A 883 -84.05 -22.53 12.37
C GLY A 883 -82.58 -22.74 11.98
N THR A 884 -82.30 -23.80 11.21
CA THR A 884 -80.94 -24.20 10.82
C THR A 884 -80.46 -23.54 9.53
N CYS A 885 -79.22 -23.08 9.50
CA CYS A 885 -78.55 -22.54 8.32
C CYS A 885 -77.78 -23.61 7.55
N GLY A 886 -77.74 -23.50 6.21
CA GLY A 886 -76.94 -24.35 5.33
C GLY A 886 -77.00 -25.85 5.67
N THR A 887 -75.85 -26.41 6.07
CA THR A 887 -75.65 -27.85 6.38
C THR A 887 -76.25 -28.34 7.70
N GLY A 888 -77.16 -27.58 8.34
CA GLY A 888 -77.88 -28.01 9.55
C GLY A 888 -77.23 -27.56 10.87
N ARG A 889 -76.40 -26.51 10.85
CA ARG A 889 -75.61 -26.05 12.01
C ARG A 889 -76.18 -24.76 12.62
N LEU A 890 -75.92 -24.57 13.91
CA LEU A 890 -76.55 -23.58 14.79
C LEU A 890 -75.58 -22.45 15.20
N ASN A 891 -76.10 -21.29 15.56
CA ASN A 891 -75.37 -20.21 16.25
C ASN A 891 -74.79 -20.72 17.59
N PRO A 892 -73.76 -20.05 18.15
CA PRO A 892 -73.34 -20.33 19.52
C PRO A 892 -74.52 -20.13 20.49
N THR A 893 -74.52 -20.76 21.66
CA THR A 893 -75.61 -20.62 22.66
C THR A 893 -75.37 -19.51 23.67
N SER A 894 -74.18 -18.92 23.67
CA SER A 894 -73.73 -17.82 24.54
C SER A 894 -72.47 -17.19 23.94
N GLY A 895 -72.05 -16.04 24.48
CA GLY A 895 -70.68 -15.56 24.33
C GLY A 895 -69.63 -16.57 24.79
N PHE A 896 -68.38 -16.34 24.42
CA PHE A 896 -67.24 -17.08 24.94
C PHE A 896 -67.02 -16.76 26.42
N THR A 897 -67.08 -15.48 26.79
CA THR A 897 -67.35 -15.06 28.17
C THR A 897 -68.73 -14.42 28.26
N GLY A 898 -69.36 -14.48 29.43
CA GLY A 898 -70.71 -13.94 29.59
C GLY A 898 -71.79 -14.64 28.74
N SER A 899 -72.83 -13.89 28.38
CA SER A 899 -73.99 -14.39 27.62
C SER A 899 -74.20 -13.69 26.28
N ASN A 900 -73.67 -12.48 26.10
CA ASN A 900 -73.93 -11.64 24.94
C ASN A 900 -72.77 -11.72 23.94
N VAL A 901 -73.07 -11.42 22.68
CA VAL A 901 -72.08 -11.23 21.61
C VAL A 901 -72.50 -10.05 20.76
N TYR A 902 -71.60 -9.61 19.88
CA TYR A 902 -72.04 -8.95 18.65
C TYR A 902 -72.13 -9.97 17.52
N GLY A 903 -73.29 -10.08 16.89
CA GLY A 903 -73.51 -11.03 15.79
C GLY A 903 -74.35 -10.47 14.65
N TYR A 904 -74.18 -11.04 13.46
CA TYR A 904 -75.02 -10.69 12.31
C TYR A 904 -76.18 -11.67 12.20
N ASN A 905 -77.37 -11.20 12.56
CA ASN A 905 -78.60 -11.97 12.74
C ASN A 905 -78.47 -13.02 13.86
N LEU A 906 -78.62 -12.57 15.10
CA LEU A 906 -78.53 -13.40 16.31
C LEU A 906 -79.56 -14.55 16.33
N ILE A 907 -80.63 -14.47 15.52
CA ILE A 907 -81.70 -15.48 15.42
C ILE A 907 -81.86 -15.94 13.96
N GLY A 908 -80.80 -16.51 13.38
CA GLY A 908 -80.86 -17.17 12.08
C GLY A 908 -79.60 -16.99 11.26
N CYS A 909 -79.78 -16.95 9.93
CA CYS A 909 -78.70 -16.89 8.95
C CYS A 909 -78.55 -15.48 8.40
N TYR A 910 -77.40 -15.14 7.82
CA TYR A 910 -77.32 -13.93 7.00
C TYR A 910 -78.25 -14.00 5.79
N THR A 911 -78.56 -12.86 5.19
CA THR A 911 -79.53 -12.77 4.07
C THR A 911 -78.86 -13.04 2.72
N ASN A 912 -79.54 -13.76 1.82
CA ASN A 912 -79.16 -13.84 0.40
C ASN A 912 -79.29 -12.47 -0.29
N ASN A 913 -78.54 -12.27 -1.37
CA ASN A 913 -78.55 -11.06 -2.19
C ASN A 913 -78.24 -9.80 -1.38
N LEU A 914 -77.39 -9.90 -0.37
CA LEU A 914 -77.00 -8.77 0.47
C LEU A 914 -76.11 -7.85 -0.37
N SER A 915 -76.58 -6.63 -0.62
CA SER A 915 -75.80 -5.57 -1.24
C SER A 915 -76.29 -4.20 -0.77
N PRO A 916 -75.41 -3.30 -0.29
CA PRO A 916 -73.97 -3.49 -0.06
C PRO A 916 -73.66 -4.31 1.21
N THR A 917 -72.37 -4.55 1.48
CA THR A 917 -71.85 -5.10 2.74
C THR A 917 -72.43 -4.38 3.95
N ARG A 918 -72.72 -5.12 5.03
CA ARG A 918 -73.19 -4.58 6.31
C ARG A 918 -72.10 -4.66 7.36
N TRP A 919 -71.92 -3.59 8.11
CA TRP A 919 -70.80 -3.39 9.01
C TRP A 919 -71.22 -3.26 10.47
N LEU A 920 -70.39 -3.82 11.36
CA LEU A 920 -70.29 -3.43 12.76
C LEU A 920 -69.00 -2.65 12.92
N THR A 921 -69.06 -1.42 13.43
CA THR A 921 -67.89 -0.53 13.54
C THR A 921 -67.73 -0.03 14.97
N THR A 922 -66.53 -0.23 15.52
CA THR A 922 -66.12 0.29 16.84
C THR A 922 -66.20 1.82 16.92
N THR A 923 -66.24 2.35 18.14
CA THR A 923 -65.89 3.76 18.40
C THR A 923 -64.38 3.99 18.19
N ALA A 924 -63.93 5.25 18.12
CA ALA A 924 -62.51 5.57 17.98
C ALA A 924 -61.68 5.02 19.16
N ILE A 925 -60.56 4.38 18.84
CA ILE A 925 -59.56 3.85 19.76
C ILE A 925 -58.31 4.74 19.67
N ASP A 926 -57.78 5.21 20.80
CA ASP A 926 -56.55 6.01 20.85
C ASP A 926 -55.34 5.09 20.98
N CYS A 927 -54.47 5.10 19.97
CA CYS A 927 -53.24 4.33 19.90
C CYS A 927 -52.00 5.23 19.94
N THR A 928 -52.12 6.48 20.41
CA THR A 928 -50.99 7.42 20.53
C THR A 928 -49.90 6.82 21.42
N GLY A 929 -48.66 6.86 20.95
CA GLY A 929 -47.51 6.27 21.64
C GLY A 929 -47.42 4.75 21.54
N LEU A 930 -48.47 4.02 21.15
CA LEU A 930 -48.42 2.57 21.03
C LEU A 930 -47.69 2.13 19.76
N SER A 931 -46.99 1.01 19.83
CA SER A 931 -46.39 0.32 18.67
C SER A 931 -46.75 -1.16 18.65
N ASN A 932 -46.71 -1.80 17.48
CA ASN A 932 -47.13 -3.19 17.29
C ASN A 932 -48.57 -3.46 17.77
N VAL A 933 -49.51 -2.61 17.33
CA VAL A 933 -50.92 -2.68 17.76
C VAL A 933 -51.63 -3.88 17.11
N LYS A 934 -52.07 -4.85 17.92
CA LYS A 934 -52.76 -6.07 17.51
C LYS A 934 -54.20 -6.16 18.03
N LEU A 935 -55.10 -6.63 17.18
CA LEU A 935 -56.46 -7.03 17.52
C LEU A 935 -56.49 -8.51 17.91
N LYS A 936 -57.02 -8.85 19.09
CA LYS A 936 -57.41 -10.22 19.45
C LYS A 936 -58.90 -10.29 19.74
N PHE A 937 -59.56 -11.38 19.35
CA PHE A 937 -60.96 -11.62 19.71
C PHE A 937 -61.36 -13.08 19.55
N ARG A 938 -62.49 -13.47 20.15
CA ARG A 938 -63.14 -14.77 19.94
C ARG A 938 -64.09 -14.69 18.76
N ARG A 939 -63.90 -15.58 17.78
CA ARG A 939 -64.72 -15.69 16.58
C ARG A 939 -65.55 -16.97 16.59
N TRP A 940 -66.79 -16.83 16.15
CA TRP A 940 -67.61 -17.92 15.65
C TRP A 940 -68.27 -17.48 14.33
N LEU A 941 -67.80 -18.02 13.22
CA LEU A 941 -68.20 -17.64 11.87
C LEU A 941 -68.71 -18.84 11.07
N GLY A 942 -69.87 -18.66 10.43
CA GLY A 942 -70.32 -19.51 9.33
C GLY A 942 -70.53 -18.71 8.06
N ILE A 943 -69.91 -19.13 6.97
CA ILE A 943 -70.01 -18.48 5.67
C ILE A 943 -69.84 -19.47 4.53
N GLU A 944 -70.52 -19.21 3.40
CA GLU A 944 -70.25 -19.93 2.16
C GLU A 944 -68.87 -19.58 1.59
N SER A 945 -68.37 -20.41 0.69
CA SER A 945 -67.15 -20.21 -0.08
C SER A 945 -67.01 -18.76 -0.51
N ALA A 946 -65.79 -18.25 -0.37
CA ALA A 946 -65.41 -16.90 -0.78
C ALA A 946 -65.72 -16.60 -2.26
N THR A 947 -66.01 -17.61 -3.09
CA THR A 947 -66.52 -17.41 -4.46
C THR A 947 -67.88 -16.71 -4.48
N PHE A 948 -68.76 -17.00 -3.52
CA PHE A 948 -70.16 -16.59 -3.52
C PHE A 948 -70.44 -15.54 -2.45
N ASP A 949 -69.96 -15.76 -1.23
CA ASP A 949 -70.23 -14.89 -0.09
C ASP A 949 -68.96 -14.29 0.51
N LYS A 950 -69.06 -13.06 1.02
CA LYS A 950 -67.92 -12.30 1.52
C LYS A 950 -68.05 -11.93 3.00
N ALA A 951 -66.93 -12.06 3.73
CA ALA A 951 -66.77 -11.53 5.08
C ALA A 951 -65.41 -10.84 5.22
N TYR A 952 -65.38 -9.79 6.04
CA TYR A 952 -64.26 -8.87 6.15
C TYR A 952 -63.99 -8.45 7.59
N ILE A 953 -62.74 -8.10 7.86
CA ILE A 953 -62.33 -7.22 8.95
C ILE A 953 -61.54 -6.09 8.30
N GLU A 954 -61.86 -4.85 8.64
CA GLU A 954 -61.15 -3.68 8.14
C GLU A 954 -60.82 -2.72 9.28
N MET A 955 -59.84 -1.86 9.06
CA MET A 955 -59.48 -0.78 9.96
C MET A 955 -59.40 0.56 9.25
N SER A 956 -59.51 1.65 10.01
CA SER A 956 -59.35 3.00 9.51
C SER A 956 -58.71 3.89 10.57
N THR A 957 -57.81 4.78 10.15
CA THR A 957 -57.21 5.79 11.04
C THR A 957 -57.93 7.14 10.98
N ASN A 958 -58.93 7.26 10.10
CA ASN A 958 -59.66 8.51 9.85
C ASN A 958 -61.19 8.33 9.77
N GLY A 959 -61.69 7.11 9.91
CA GLY A 959 -63.11 6.74 9.83
C GLY A 959 -63.72 6.72 8.42
N THR A 960 -62.95 7.04 7.37
CA THR A 960 -63.46 7.18 5.99
C THR A 960 -62.72 6.30 4.98
N THR A 961 -61.39 6.16 5.11
CA THR A 961 -60.55 5.29 4.29
C THR A 961 -60.33 3.99 5.06
N TRP A 962 -60.71 2.87 4.47
CA TRP A 962 -60.68 1.56 5.14
C TRP A 962 -59.65 0.65 4.49
N THR A 963 -58.81 0.06 5.33
CA THR A 963 -57.76 -0.88 4.96
C THR A 963 -58.18 -2.29 5.39
N PRO A 964 -58.13 -3.29 4.50
CA PRO A 964 -58.41 -4.68 4.87
C PRO A 964 -57.42 -5.22 5.91
N VAL A 965 -57.95 -5.77 7.00
CA VAL A 965 -57.20 -6.54 8.02
C VAL A 965 -57.32 -8.04 7.74
N TRP A 966 -58.52 -8.49 7.40
CA TRP A 966 -58.79 -9.87 7.00
C TRP A 966 -59.92 -9.93 5.97
N THR A 967 -59.80 -10.85 5.02
CA THR A 967 -60.86 -11.18 4.07
C THR A 967 -61.01 -12.68 4.01
N HIS A 968 -62.25 -13.18 4.04
CA HIS A 968 -62.50 -14.59 3.83
C HIS A 968 -61.98 -15.03 2.45
N ALA A 969 -61.03 -15.96 2.46
CA ALA A 969 -60.52 -16.64 1.28
C ALA A 969 -60.63 -18.15 1.54
N GLY A 970 -61.21 -18.90 0.59
CA GLY A 970 -61.35 -20.36 0.67
C GLY A 970 -62.78 -20.85 0.53
N GLY A 971 -62.97 -22.17 0.75
CA GLY A 971 -64.28 -22.82 0.68
C GLY A 971 -65.17 -22.52 1.89
N SER A 972 -66.43 -22.96 1.80
CA SER A 972 -67.43 -22.76 2.85
C SER A 972 -67.00 -23.39 4.17
N PHE A 973 -67.21 -22.69 5.28
CA PHE A 973 -67.02 -23.25 6.62
C PHE A 973 -68.05 -22.75 7.62
N SER A 974 -68.27 -23.55 8.65
CA SER A 974 -69.17 -23.27 9.76
C SER A 974 -68.52 -23.80 11.03
N GLU A 975 -67.95 -22.87 11.80
CA GLU A 975 -67.23 -23.16 13.04
C GLU A 975 -68.17 -23.84 14.06
N GLN A 976 -67.62 -24.77 14.85
CA GLN A 976 -68.36 -25.51 15.88
C GLN A 976 -67.91 -25.18 17.31
N ALA A 977 -66.92 -24.32 17.43
CA ALA A 977 -66.36 -23.86 18.69
C ALA A 977 -65.78 -22.46 18.47
N TRP A 978 -65.73 -21.67 19.54
CA TRP A 978 -65.07 -20.38 19.53
C TRP A 978 -63.57 -20.53 19.22
N THR A 979 -63.09 -19.76 18.26
CA THR A 979 -61.68 -19.71 17.88
C THR A 979 -61.10 -18.34 18.23
N GLN A 980 -59.92 -18.30 18.84
CA GLN A 980 -59.23 -17.02 19.05
C GLN A 980 -58.60 -16.56 17.75
N GLN A 981 -58.86 -15.33 17.38
CA GLN A 981 -58.24 -14.65 16.26
C GLN A 981 -57.25 -13.61 16.79
N SER A 982 -56.16 -13.40 16.05
CA SER A 982 -55.15 -12.39 16.35
C SER A 982 -54.67 -11.78 15.03
N TYR A 983 -54.78 -10.47 14.86
CA TYR A 983 -54.40 -9.75 13.65
C TYR A 983 -53.59 -8.50 13.98
N ASN A 984 -52.54 -8.22 13.21
CA ASN A 984 -51.84 -6.93 13.30
C ASN A 984 -52.69 -5.84 12.64
N LEU A 985 -52.76 -4.65 13.25
CA LEU A 985 -53.49 -3.51 12.70
C LEU A 985 -52.49 -2.58 12.01
N ILE A 986 -52.11 -2.93 10.78
CA ILE A 986 -51.05 -2.26 10.01
C ILE A 986 -51.41 -0.78 9.77
N GLY A 987 -50.70 0.12 10.44
CA GLY A 987 -50.92 1.56 10.39
C GLY A 987 -51.70 2.13 11.58
N ALA A 988 -52.06 1.33 12.58
CA ALA A 988 -52.66 1.79 13.83
C ALA A 988 -51.63 2.35 14.82
N ASP A 989 -50.35 2.02 14.65
CA ASP A 989 -49.24 2.49 15.49
C ASP A 989 -49.18 4.02 15.54
N ASN A 990 -49.06 4.53 16.77
CA ASN A 990 -49.01 5.94 17.10
C ASN A 990 -50.15 6.78 16.49
N GLN A 991 -51.33 6.19 16.28
CA GLN A 991 -52.48 6.90 15.73
C GLN A 991 -53.45 7.36 16.82
N PRO A 992 -53.91 8.63 16.79
CA PRO A 992 -54.84 9.14 17.80
C PRO A 992 -56.28 8.64 17.62
N THR A 993 -56.62 8.09 16.45
CA THR A 993 -57.95 7.55 16.16
C THR A 993 -57.83 6.32 15.27
N VAL A 994 -58.21 5.15 15.80
CA VAL A 994 -58.29 3.89 15.06
C VAL A 994 -59.71 3.34 15.19
N TYR A 995 -60.28 2.90 14.08
CA TYR A 995 -61.57 2.23 14.02
C TYR A 995 -61.38 0.85 13.42
N ILE A 996 -62.04 -0.14 13.98
CA ILE A 996 -62.12 -1.52 13.48
C ILE A 996 -63.57 -1.81 13.11
N ARG A 997 -63.78 -2.54 12.00
CA ARG A 997 -65.10 -3.01 11.59
C ARG A 997 -65.12 -4.43 11.06
N TRP A 998 -66.23 -5.13 11.29
CA TRP A 998 -66.52 -6.47 10.77
C TRP A 998 -67.63 -6.40 9.74
N GLY A 999 -67.43 -7.05 8.60
CA GLY A 999 -68.31 -6.95 7.43
C GLY A 999 -68.86 -8.30 6.99
N ILE A 1000 -70.10 -8.29 6.51
CA ILE A 1000 -70.71 -9.42 5.79
C ILE A 1000 -71.46 -8.95 4.54
N GLY A 1001 -71.28 -9.68 3.45
CA GLY A 1001 -71.76 -9.36 2.11
C GLY A 1001 -70.71 -8.64 1.25
N PRO A 1002 -70.82 -8.63 -0.09
CA PRO A 1002 -71.97 -9.11 -0.84
C PRO A 1002 -72.21 -10.62 -0.73
N THR A 1003 -73.47 -11.02 -0.79
CA THR A 1003 -73.87 -12.44 -0.80
C THR A 1003 -74.64 -12.79 -2.06
N ASP A 1004 -74.62 -14.05 -2.45
CA ASP A 1004 -75.26 -14.55 -3.65
C ASP A 1004 -76.76 -14.91 -3.43
N SER A 1005 -77.40 -15.57 -4.38
CA SER A 1005 -78.83 -15.87 -4.34
C SER A 1005 -79.24 -17.09 -3.50
N SER A 1006 -78.32 -17.92 -2.98
CA SER A 1006 -78.62 -19.19 -2.32
C SER A 1006 -77.62 -19.55 -1.22
N VAL A 1007 -77.98 -20.50 -0.34
CA VAL A 1007 -77.10 -21.04 0.73
C VAL A 1007 -76.59 -19.98 1.71
N THR A 1008 -77.22 -19.90 2.87
CA THR A 1008 -76.78 -19.02 3.95
C THR A 1008 -76.28 -19.81 5.15
N TYR A 1009 -75.37 -19.21 5.90
CA TYR A 1009 -74.84 -19.74 7.16
C TYR A 1009 -75.14 -18.76 8.31
N GLN A 1010 -74.74 -19.14 9.52
CA GLN A 1010 -75.01 -18.37 10.74
C GLN A 1010 -74.33 -16.99 10.80
N GLY A 1011 -73.40 -16.68 9.87
CA GLY A 1011 -72.73 -15.38 9.85
C GLY A 1011 -71.75 -15.19 11.01
N TRP A 1012 -71.46 -13.93 11.33
CA TRP A 1012 -70.54 -13.56 12.40
C TRP A 1012 -71.19 -13.65 13.78
N ASN A 1013 -70.44 -14.16 14.74
CA ASN A 1013 -70.57 -13.86 16.16
C ASN A 1013 -69.15 -13.58 16.70
N ILE A 1014 -68.99 -12.48 17.45
CA ILE A 1014 -67.70 -12.05 18.01
C ILE A 1014 -67.83 -11.74 19.51
N ASP A 1015 -66.76 -12.02 20.25
CA ASP A 1015 -66.67 -11.79 21.70
C ASP A 1015 -65.22 -11.56 22.16
N ASP A 1016 -65.01 -11.10 23.40
CA ASP A 1016 -63.69 -10.80 24.01
C ASP A 1016 -62.74 -10.00 23.10
N ILE A 1017 -63.16 -8.83 22.62
CA ILE A 1017 -62.33 -8.01 21.74
C ILE A 1017 -61.26 -7.30 22.56
N GLU A 1018 -60.00 -7.45 22.18
CA GLU A 1018 -58.84 -6.91 22.87
C GLU A 1018 -57.89 -6.19 21.91
N ILE A 1019 -57.26 -5.12 22.38
CA ILE A 1019 -56.14 -4.46 21.71
C ILE A 1019 -54.89 -4.66 22.55
N TRP A 1020 -53.86 -5.23 21.94
CA TRP A 1020 -52.55 -5.45 22.54
C TRP A 1020 -51.51 -4.58 21.83
N ALA A 1021 -50.59 -3.96 22.56
CA ALA A 1021 -49.52 -3.17 21.96
C ALA A 1021 -48.29 -3.11 22.86
N ILE A 1022 -47.16 -2.73 22.29
CA ILE A 1022 -45.99 -2.26 23.04
C ILE A 1022 -46.27 -0.83 23.48
N VAL A 1023 -46.11 -0.57 24.78
CA VAL A 1023 -46.23 0.76 25.38
C VAL A 1023 -44.81 1.32 25.53
N PRO A 1024 -44.56 2.60 25.20
CA PRO A 1024 -43.22 3.20 25.35
C PRO A 1024 -42.72 3.08 26.79
N ASP A 1025 -41.47 2.68 26.94
CA ASP A 1025 -40.80 2.66 28.23
C ASP A 1025 -40.60 4.11 28.71
N THR A 1026 -41.44 4.56 29.64
CA THR A 1026 -41.34 5.89 30.26
C THR A 1026 -40.07 6.06 31.11
N CYS A 1027 -39.28 5.00 31.31
CA CYS A 1027 -38.04 4.99 32.06
C CYS A 1027 -36.77 4.97 31.18
N ALA A 1028 -36.92 5.02 29.84
CA ALA A 1028 -35.79 5.04 28.93
C ALA A 1028 -34.87 6.25 29.18
N GLY A 1029 -33.61 5.98 29.54
CA GLY A 1029 -32.59 7.00 29.82
C GLY A 1029 -32.43 7.38 31.29
N VAL A 1030 -33.21 6.80 32.20
CA VAL A 1030 -33.03 6.97 33.65
C VAL A 1030 -32.04 5.93 34.16
N THR A 1031 -30.99 6.37 34.83
CA THR A 1031 -30.02 5.47 35.49
C THR A 1031 -30.65 4.88 36.75
N VAL A 1032 -30.81 3.56 36.79
CA VAL A 1032 -31.28 2.85 38.00
C VAL A 1032 -30.28 3.08 39.12
N GLY A 1033 -30.74 3.57 40.27
CA GLY A 1033 -29.89 3.98 41.38
C GLY A 1033 -29.79 5.49 41.59
N ASP A 1034 -29.87 6.29 40.52
CA ASP A 1034 -29.71 7.75 40.53
C ASP A 1034 -31.07 8.43 40.73
N VAL A 1035 -31.52 8.47 41.98
CA VAL A 1035 -32.87 8.93 42.33
C VAL A 1035 -32.96 10.45 42.36
N ASN A 1036 -31.82 11.14 42.52
CA ASN A 1036 -31.76 12.60 42.60
C ASN A 1036 -31.48 13.29 41.24
N ASP A 1037 -31.15 12.53 40.19
CA ASP A 1037 -30.86 12.98 38.81
C ASP A 1037 -29.60 13.86 38.70
N ASP A 1038 -28.57 13.58 39.51
CA ASP A 1038 -27.28 14.29 39.45
C ASP A 1038 -26.25 13.60 38.55
N GLY A 1039 -26.55 12.39 38.07
CA GLY A 1039 -25.72 11.59 37.18
C GLY A 1039 -24.82 10.58 37.90
N ASP A 1040 -24.80 10.55 39.23
CA ASP A 1040 -23.93 9.70 40.04
C ASP A 1040 -24.75 8.84 41.01
N VAL A 1041 -24.69 7.51 40.88
CA VAL A 1041 -25.33 6.59 41.83
C VAL A 1041 -24.50 6.49 43.11
N ASN A 1042 -24.93 7.17 44.18
CA ASN A 1042 -24.16 7.29 45.40
C ASN A 1042 -25.02 7.46 46.67
N GLY A 1043 -24.37 7.68 47.83
CA GLY A 1043 -25.06 7.78 49.11
C GLY A 1043 -26.09 8.91 49.22
N GLU A 1044 -26.07 9.90 48.32
CA GLU A 1044 -27.04 11.01 48.25
C GLU A 1044 -28.41 10.54 47.72
N ASP A 1045 -28.47 9.46 46.95
CA ASP A 1045 -29.72 8.89 46.40
C ASP A 1045 -30.57 8.16 47.43
N LEU A 1046 -29.97 7.75 48.55
CA LEU A 1046 -30.63 6.94 49.57
C LEU A 1046 -31.85 7.65 50.17
N ALA A 1047 -31.77 8.98 50.34
CA ALA A 1047 -32.88 9.79 50.84
C ALA A 1047 -34.04 9.85 49.84
N GLY A 1048 -33.72 10.00 48.55
CA GLY A 1048 -34.68 9.99 47.45
C GLY A 1048 -35.36 8.64 47.31
N PHE A 1049 -34.59 7.55 47.29
CA PHE A 1049 -35.09 6.18 47.22
C PHE A 1049 -36.04 5.86 48.37
N THR A 1050 -35.65 6.20 49.60
CA THR A 1050 -36.48 5.98 50.80
C THR A 1050 -37.80 6.75 50.70
N ALA A 1051 -37.79 7.98 50.18
CA ALA A 1051 -39.01 8.76 49.98
C ALA A 1051 -39.92 8.16 48.91
N THR A 1052 -39.35 7.66 47.81
CA THR A 1052 -40.10 7.02 46.71
C THR A 1052 -40.74 5.71 47.15
N VAL A 1053 -40.00 4.83 47.83
CA VAL A 1053 -40.51 3.53 48.34
C VAL A 1053 -41.65 3.73 49.34
N LEU A 1054 -41.56 4.76 50.21
CA LEU A 1054 -42.58 5.02 51.23
C LEU A 1054 -43.83 5.72 50.69
N ASN A 1055 -43.74 6.42 49.55
CA ASN A 1055 -44.88 7.08 48.91
C ASN A 1055 -44.75 7.14 47.36
N PRO A 1056 -44.89 6.01 46.65
CA PRO A 1056 -44.70 5.97 45.19
C PRO A 1056 -45.66 6.90 44.45
N GLY A 1057 -46.90 7.05 44.93
CA GLY A 1057 -47.92 7.91 44.30
C GLY A 1057 -47.64 9.41 44.40
N GLY A 1058 -46.65 9.83 45.18
CA GLY A 1058 -46.19 11.23 45.26
C GLY A 1058 -44.84 11.49 44.60
N ALA A 1059 -44.21 10.47 44.02
CA ALA A 1059 -42.90 10.57 43.40
C ALA A 1059 -42.98 11.05 41.95
N THR A 1060 -41.89 11.61 41.44
CA THR A 1060 -41.76 11.94 40.01
C THR A 1060 -41.54 10.68 39.19
N GLN A 1061 -41.82 10.73 37.88
CA GLN A 1061 -41.59 9.60 36.99
C GLN A 1061 -40.12 9.16 36.99
N HIS A 1062 -39.17 10.10 37.01
CA HIS A 1062 -37.74 9.81 37.16
C HIS A 1062 -37.46 9.02 38.44
N ALA A 1063 -37.96 9.50 39.58
CA ALA A 1063 -37.71 8.86 40.86
C ALA A 1063 -38.33 7.45 40.92
N LEU A 1064 -39.51 7.25 40.31
CA LEU A 1064 -40.12 5.93 40.18
C LEU A 1064 -39.26 4.98 39.35
N CYS A 1065 -38.72 5.46 38.22
CA CYS A 1065 -37.85 4.68 37.34
C CYS A 1065 -36.49 4.36 38.00
N ALA A 1066 -35.84 5.35 38.61
CA ALA A 1066 -34.56 5.18 39.28
C ALA A 1066 -34.65 4.28 40.53
N SER A 1067 -35.84 4.18 41.14
CA SER A 1067 -36.11 3.38 42.34
C SER A 1067 -36.68 1.98 42.06
N ASP A 1068 -37.04 1.62 40.82
CA ASP A 1068 -37.44 0.25 40.45
C ASP A 1068 -36.20 -0.61 40.17
N ALA A 1069 -35.39 -0.80 41.21
CA ALA A 1069 -34.11 -1.49 41.11
C ALA A 1069 -34.24 -3.00 40.83
N SER A 1070 -35.43 -3.58 41.04
CA SER A 1070 -35.75 -4.97 40.70
C SER A 1070 -36.20 -5.15 39.25
N GLY A 1071 -36.60 -4.07 38.57
CA GLY A 1071 -37.14 -4.11 37.20
C GLY A 1071 -38.54 -4.73 37.12
N GLY A 1072 -39.31 -4.65 38.22
CA GLY A 1072 -40.62 -5.28 38.38
C GLY A 1072 -41.79 -4.49 37.77
N GLY A 1073 -41.55 -3.28 37.29
CA GLY A 1073 -42.57 -2.38 36.75
C GLY A 1073 -43.25 -1.51 37.81
N GLY A 1074 -42.60 -1.28 38.96
CA GLY A 1074 -43.08 -0.43 40.05
C GLY A 1074 -42.21 -0.49 41.31
N VAL A 1075 -42.24 0.57 42.12
CA VAL A 1075 -41.40 0.70 43.33
C VAL A 1075 -42.08 0.07 44.54
N THR A 1076 -41.46 -0.97 45.09
CA THR A 1076 -41.92 -1.76 46.23
C THR A 1076 -40.79 -2.02 47.24
N LEU A 1077 -41.04 -2.84 48.27
CA LEU A 1077 -39.98 -3.25 49.21
C LEU A 1077 -38.99 -4.25 48.59
N ASP A 1078 -39.34 -4.91 47.49
CA ASP A 1078 -38.47 -5.86 46.81
C ASP A 1078 -37.30 -5.14 46.11
N ASP A 1079 -37.41 -3.84 45.88
CA ASP A 1079 -36.38 -2.98 45.30
C ASP A 1079 -35.28 -2.57 46.29
N VAL A 1080 -35.51 -2.74 47.61
CA VAL A 1080 -34.58 -2.26 48.65
C VAL A 1080 -33.23 -2.97 48.58
N GLN A 1081 -33.24 -4.31 48.46
CA GLN A 1081 -31.98 -5.05 48.41
C GLN A 1081 -31.22 -4.81 47.09
N PRO A 1082 -31.86 -4.88 45.90
CA PRO A 1082 -31.22 -4.50 44.64
C PRO A 1082 -30.66 -3.08 44.64
N PHE A 1083 -31.38 -2.10 45.21
CA PHE A 1083 -30.89 -0.72 45.29
C PHE A 1083 -29.66 -0.59 46.19
N VAL A 1084 -29.62 -1.30 47.32
CA VAL A 1084 -28.43 -1.37 48.18
C VAL A 1084 -27.25 -2.03 47.46
N ASP A 1085 -27.49 -3.08 46.69
CA ASP A 1085 -26.44 -3.76 45.93
C ASP A 1085 -25.86 -2.82 44.85
N ILE A 1086 -26.71 -2.02 44.20
CA ILE A 1086 -26.31 -1.00 43.22
C ILE A 1086 -25.46 0.09 43.87
N LEU A 1087 -25.85 0.60 45.05
CA LEU A 1087 -25.07 1.60 45.80
C LEU A 1087 -23.70 1.11 46.26
N LEU A 1088 -23.53 -0.20 46.42
CA LEU A 1088 -22.29 -0.83 46.89
C LEU A 1088 -21.43 -1.39 45.76
N ALA A 1089 -21.90 -1.29 44.51
CA ALA A 1089 -21.13 -1.69 43.33
C ALA A 1089 -19.92 -0.74 43.11
N PRO A 1090 -18.76 -1.26 42.65
CA PRO A 1090 -17.51 -0.51 42.54
C PRO A 1090 -17.46 0.50 41.39
#